data_AF-A0A7C3PA16-F1
#
_entry.id   AF-A0A7C3PA16-F1
#
_cell.length_a   1.000
_cell.length_b   1.000
_cell.length_c   1.000
_cell.angle_alpha   90.00
_cell.angle_beta   90.00
_cell.angle_gamma   90.00
#
_symmetry.space_group_name_H-M   'P 1'
#
loop_
_entity.id
_entity.type
_entity.pdbx_description
1 polymer ?
#
loop_
_entity_poly.entity_id
_entity_poly.type
_entity_poly.pdbx_seq_one_letter_code
_entity_poly.pdbx_strand_id
1 'polypeptide(L)'
;MEPLEGRLLLSGDLLCVTSIVADNRGQIVLAFAGPVRSSSLNQNSVQVTTAGADGLIGTDDDVRVSTSISIGADRRTVTIRANTPADARYGVRLVASEIKGEQGNEFDGEFNGADELTGDGVAGGDLVFFTRAPVTQIARITTVLGDIDVELFRQETPLTVANFLSYANAGVWDSTFFHRLVSNFVIQGGGFTSSGDFPRIPQNAPVQNEPGISNVRGTIAMAKLSGNPDSATNEWFFNLGDNSDNLDNQNGGFTVFGEITDNRGLAVMDALASLDIIDASAQGGAFGELPVLDADAVTENGGVVRPSDLAVITRVALLMDVTAEPFQQISADGAFVVQNAAGTAQVMLLDLTGDGLPDLSDSFQVRFNGNSVSSIIIRDPFPDVEVGIQFTGVNAVGSITDLRRQGLGQIRFIYSPVRIGSIRVNGITGMNLNGFVLPGGINLDIDIDGDGDVSDPVAVLVDSDGSTTGLQSLVINGNLTGDVIAPGGLISVQVSGETTNTDFVIGSSPSRTPVSTAFRFGRVSDSSITSEMTIRSLFATDWRTVNGARRTITAPSLYTLTTTGELSVNLDLDGSDGAFRTIQTVRAGGDITGGTWTIGGHVGAVSAGGAISGLVLDVTNGDVQTVIAPRMVATTIRASGRITQLSTSEFMGGTIEATRMTTLSIRGNAALGTSGDFSGELRLTNFDNNVPVISSATISGDVRDSIFATRGILNRFTIGGDIYESEWDHTGNIRFLTAKQVDGLRLGVSNAMESLTFTSARNVKFEGLNFARVTITGDRRLGIDGDFFGDIDINAIDSLTLQNNGDLSGDINLRFLRRVSVAGDVRSTNIFVRLESSLGFPSIEEVTIGGAVYDSEIRGLSRIGRFSARAMFNSGVFAGVPQSIGILPDSAAGIDTSVDIGSITVSGLADGSKSFVGSLIVAGRIGTASIAFPEPQNFGTPFGIAASTIASVSTKVSNSQTISAVNPSATLAPLGDYQVRVNFAPPA
;
A
#
# COMPACT_ATOMS: atom_id res chain seq x y z
N MET A 1 27.32 -0.61 47.67
CA MET A 1 28.38 -0.16 48.62
C MET A 1 28.43 1.34 48.55
N GLU A 2 27.78 2.02 49.49
CA GLU A 2 28.00 3.44 49.71
C GLU A 2 29.47 3.71 50.09
N PRO A 3 30.03 4.88 49.77
CA PRO A 3 31.38 5.22 50.18
C PRO A 3 31.41 5.31 51.71
N LEU A 4 32.27 4.48 52.33
CA LEU A 4 32.65 4.51 53.74
C LEU A 4 32.48 5.91 54.35
N GLU A 5 31.48 6.07 55.22
CA GLU A 5 31.34 7.29 56.01
C GLU A 5 32.63 7.51 56.80
N GLY A 6 33.40 8.49 56.34
CA GLY A 6 34.58 8.94 57.02
C GLY A 6 34.17 9.70 58.26
N ARG A 7 33.93 8.98 59.37
CA ARG A 7 34.22 9.32 60.78
C ARG A 7 33.31 8.54 61.72
N LEU A 8 33.81 7.46 62.31
CA LEU A 8 33.67 7.10 63.74
C LEU A 8 34.37 5.75 64.01
N LEU A 9 35.69 5.73 63.88
CA LEU A 9 36.52 4.59 64.32
C LEU A 9 36.66 4.49 65.86
N LEU A 10 35.86 5.22 66.66
CA LEU A 10 36.05 5.33 68.11
C LEU A 10 34.77 5.55 68.97
N SER A 11 33.56 5.23 68.51
CA SER A 11 32.40 5.11 69.42
C SER A 11 31.70 3.78 69.21
N GLY A 12 31.38 3.09 70.31
CA GLY A 12 30.81 1.74 70.30
C GLY A 12 29.51 1.62 69.51
N ASP A 13 29.23 0.38 69.08
CA ASP A 13 28.03 -0.12 68.40
C ASP A 13 26.88 0.90 68.35
N LEU A 14 26.67 1.51 67.18
CA LEU A 14 25.52 2.38 66.94
C LEU A 14 24.24 1.57 67.11
N LEU A 15 23.22 2.19 67.73
CA LEU A 15 21.93 1.54 67.92
C LEU A 15 21.14 1.67 66.61
N CYS A 16 20.96 0.57 65.89
CA CYS A 16 20.18 0.52 64.65
C CYS A 16 19.11 -0.60 64.68
N VAL A 17 18.18 -0.57 63.72
CA VAL A 17 17.19 -1.65 63.52
C VAL A 17 17.78 -2.71 62.60
N THR A 18 17.67 -3.98 63.00
CA THR A 18 18.19 -5.15 62.26
C THR A 18 17.11 -5.98 61.57
N SER A 19 15.85 -5.89 62.02
CA SER A 19 14.71 -6.49 61.31
C SER A 19 13.41 -5.78 61.64
N ILE A 20 12.53 -5.66 60.65
CA ILE A 20 11.16 -5.14 60.79
C ILE A 20 10.20 -6.23 60.32
N VAL A 21 9.24 -6.58 61.16
CA VAL A 21 8.10 -7.44 60.80
C VAL A 21 6.83 -6.66 61.09
N ALA A 22 6.05 -6.38 60.07
CA ALA A 22 4.77 -5.69 60.18
C ALA A 22 3.64 -6.62 59.78
N ASP A 23 2.45 -6.43 60.35
CA ASP A 23 1.28 -7.21 59.99
C ASP A 23 0.05 -6.36 59.67
N ASN A 24 -0.94 -7.01 59.09
CA ASN A 24 -2.14 -6.37 58.60
C ASN A 24 -3.09 -5.84 59.67
N ARG A 25 -2.81 -6.10 60.95
CA ARG A 25 -3.60 -5.61 62.10
C ARG A 25 -2.77 -4.69 62.98
N GLY A 26 -1.80 -4.00 62.40
CA GLY A 26 -1.06 -2.90 63.03
C GLY A 26 -0.03 -3.34 64.06
N GLN A 27 0.36 -4.62 64.14
CA GLN A 27 1.49 -5.02 64.97
C GLN A 27 2.79 -4.93 64.19
N ILE A 28 3.76 -4.22 64.76
CA ILE A 28 5.11 -4.07 64.23
C ILE A 28 6.10 -4.60 65.26
N VAL A 29 6.97 -5.52 64.87
CA VAL A 29 8.06 -6.06 65.69
C VAL A 29 9.38 -5.59 65.10
N LEU A 30 10.11 -4.82 65.91
CA LEU A 30 11.43 -4.28 65.58
C LEU A 30 12.48 -5.02 66.40
N ALA A 31 13.53 -5.51 65.76
CA ALA A 31 14.73 -5.98 66.43
C ALA A 31 15.84 -4.93 66.30
N PHE A 32 16.54 -4.65 67.40
CA PHE A 32 17.65 -3.70 67.46
C PHE A 32 18.99 -4.44 67.65
N ALA A 33 20.06 -3.87 67.11
CA ALA A 33 21.42 -4.42 67.25
C ALA A 33 21.90 -4.43 68.73
N GLY A 34 21.31 -3.58 69.59
CA GLY A 34 21.62 -3.47 71.01
C GLY A 34 20.39 -3.15 71.88
N PRO A 35 20.50 -3.22 73.22
CA PRO A 35 19.39 -2.96 74.12
C PRO A 35 18.96 -1.48 74.12
N VAL A 36 17.66 -1.24 73.95
CA VAL A 36 17.03 0.09 73.91
C VAL A 36 16.60 0.53 75.32
N ARG A 37 16.81 1.81 75.63
CA ARG A 37 16.40 2.38 76.91
C ARG A 37 14.88 2.54 76.96
N SER A 38 14.22 1.92 77.94
CA SER A 38 12.75 1.95 78.02
C SER A 38 12.14 3.35 78.12
N SER A 39 12.82 4.29 78.79
CA SER A 39 12.34 5.68 78.92
C SER A 39 12.41 6.50 77.62
N SER A 40 13.16 6.04 76.61
CA SER A 40 13.27 6.71 75.31
C SER A 40 12.27 6.20 74.27
N LEU A 41 11.47 5.18 74.63
CA LEU A 41 10.40 4.65 73.78
C LEU A 41 9.04 5.07 74.33
N ASN A 42 8.38 5.98 73.63
CA ASN A 42 7.06 6.47 73.95
C ASN A 42 6.32 6.88 72.66
N GLN A 43 5.09 7.36 72.79
CA GLN A 43 4.31 7.74 71.61
C GLN A 43 4.99 8.83 70.77
N ASN A 44 5.77 9.74 71.35
CA ASN A 44 6.46 10.78 70.58
C ASN A 44 7.64 10.23 69.79
N SER A 45 8.35 9.24 70.34
CA SER A 45 9.49 8.59 69.67
C SER A 45 9.07 7.55 68.64
N VAL A 46 7.83 7.05 68.70
CA VAL A 46 7.25 6.09 67.74
C VAL A 46 5.91 6.61 67.24
N GLN A 47 5.89 7.12 66.02
CA GLN A 47 4.72 7.70 65.40
C GLN A 47 4.21 6.74 64.33
N VAL A 48 2.93 6.36 64.42
CA VAL A 48 2.28 5.56 63.38
C VAL A 48 1.16 6.39 62.78
N THR A 49 1.09 6.46 61.46
CA THR A 49 0.07 7.20 60.70
C THR A 49 -0.71 6.28 59.79
N THR A 50 -1.96 6.63 59.53
CA THR A 50 -2.79 6.08 58.45
C THR A 50 -3.13 7.19 57.48
N ALA A 51 -3.57 6.81 56.29
CA ALA A 51 -3.97 7.76 55.26
C ALA A 51 -4.99 8.79 55.75
N GLY A 52 -4.84 10.02 55.27
CA GLY A 52 -5.68 11.17 55.58
C GLY A 52 -7.00 11.18 54.82
N ALA A 53 -7.53 12.39 54.60
CA ALA A 53 -8.75 12.58 53.83
C ALA A 53 -8.55 12.31 52.33
N ASP A 54 -7.31 12.45 51.84
CA ASP A 54 -6.94 12.18 50.46
C ASP A 54 -6.81 10.66 50.14
N GLY A 55 -6.83 9.81 51.17
CA GLY A 55 -6.67 8.36 51.03
C GLY A 55 -5.25 7.92 50.67
N LEU A 56 -4.27 8.84 50.70
CA LEU A 56 -2.86 8.58 50.47
C LEU A 56 -2.12 8.51 51.81
N ILE A 57 -0.99 7.80 51.82
CA ILE A 57 -0.12 7.72 52.99
C ILE A 57 1.21 8.41 52.71
N GLY A 58 1.76 9.09 53.71
CA GLY A 58 2.97 9.91 53.55
C GLY A 58 2.70 11.32 53.05
N THR A 59 1.45 11.80 53.15
CA THR A 59 1.03 13.17 52.81
C THR A 59 0.85 14.02 54.08
N ASP A 60 0.73 15.33 53.91
CA ASP A 60 0.61 16.28 55.02
C ASP A 60 -0.68 16.08 55.85
N ASP A 61 -1.70 15.40 55.31
CA ASP A 61 -2.98 15.12 55.98
C ASP A 61 -3.05 13.75 56.68
N ASP A 62 -1.94 12.99 56.70
CA ASP A 62 -1.80 11.72 57.42
C ASP A 62 -2.28 11.82 58.88
N VAL A 63 -3.12 10.86 59.28
CA VAL A 63 -3.71 10.84 60.63
C VAL A 63 -2.88 9.94 61.54
N ARG A 64 -2.33 10.51 62.61
CA ARG A 64 -1.63 9.73 63.64
C ARG A 64 -2.60 8.84 64.41
N VAL A 65 -2.28 7.55 64.48
CA VAL A 65 -3.07 6.56 65.22
C VAL A 65 -2.47 6.28 66.59
N SER A 66 -3.33 5.84 67.53
CA SER A 66 -2.88 5.47 68.86
C SER A 66 -2.06 4.18 68.83
N THR A 67 -0.97 4.16 69.59
CA THR A 67 -0.05 3.02 69.69
C THR A 67 0.19 2.62 71.13
N SER A 68 0.37 1.31 71.34
CA SER A 68 0.95 0.74 72.55
C SER A 68 2.33 0.16 72.22
N ILE A 69 3.29 0.34 73.12
CA ILE A 69 4.68 -0.07 72.92
C ILE A 69 5.07 -0.98 74.09
N SER A 70 5.55 -2.18 73.77
CA SER A 70 6.09 -3.13 74.73
C SER A 70 7.52 -3.52 74.34
N ILE A 71 8.38 -3.68 75.34
CA ILE A 71 9.80 -3.99 75.14
C ILE A 71 10.05 -5.39 75.69
N GLY A 72 10.76 -6.21 74.91
CA GLY A 72 11.17 -7.56 75.30
C GLY A 72 12.10 -7.56 76.50
N ALA A 73 12.22 -8.72 77.17
CA ALA A 73 13.04 -8.86 78.38
C ALA A 73 14.54 -8.56 78.13
N ASP A 74 15.03 -8.83 76.91
CA ASP A 74 16.39 -8.53 76.46
C ASP A 74 16.60 -7.06 76.04
N ARG A 75 15.50 -6.30 75.99
CA ARG A 75 15.42 -4.91 75.51
C ARG A 75 15.87 -4.69 74.07
N ARG A 76 16.00 -5.75 73.28
CA ARG A 76 16.40 -5.70 71.86
C ARG A 76 15.20 -5.82 70.94
N THR A 77 14.11 -6.40 71.41
CA THR A 77 12.86 -6.49 70.67
C THR A 77 11.86 -5.45 71.16
N VAL A 78 11.31 -4.66 70.25
CA VAL A 78 10.25 -3.69 70.51
C VAL A 78 9.02 -4.08 69.71
N THR A 79 7.90 -4.29 70.39
CA THR A 79 6.61 -4.55 69.76
C THR A 79 5.74 -3.31 69.88
N ILE A 80 5.31 -2.80 68.74
CA ILE A 80 4.36 -1.70 68.61
C ILE A 80 3.04 -2.31 68.17
N ARG A 81 1.93 -1.93 68.82
CA ARG A 81 0.57 -2.24 68.35
C ARG A 81 -0.16 -0.95 68.09
N ALA A 82 -0.41 -0.69 66.82
CA ALA A 82 -1.14 0.45 66.29
C ALA A 82 -2.63 0.10 66.15
N ASN A 83 -3.50 1.04 66.50
CA ASN A 83 -4.95 0.88 66.32
C ASN A 83 -5.35 1.21 64.87
N THR A 84 -5.08 0.29 63.95
CA THR A 84 -5.43 0.40 62.53
C THR A 84 -6.55 -0.59 62.17
N PRO A 85 -7.41 -0.27 61.19
CA PRO A 85 -8.27 -1.28 60.57
C PRO A 85 -7.42 -2.42 60.00
N ALA A 86 -7.97 -3.64 59.96
CA ALA A 86 -7.30 -4.75 59.29
C ALA A 86 -7.09 -4.40 57.80
N ASP A 87 -5.93 -4.79 57.25
CA ASP A 87 -5.47 -4.52 55.89
C ASP A 87 -5.25 -3.05 55.53
N ALA A 88 -5.43 -2.12 56.47
CA ALA A 88 -5.09 -0.72 56.26
C ALA A 88 -3.57 -0.55 56.12
N ARG A 89 -3.15 0.26 55.15
CA ARG A 89 -1.76 0.73 55.06
C ARG A 89 -1.48 1.70 56.20
N TYR A 90 -0.29 1.60 56.77
CA TYR A 90 0.16 2.51 57.81
C TYR A 90 1.65 2.86 57.64
N GLY A 91 2.01 4.08 58.01
CA GLY A 91 3.36 4.61 58.03
C GLY A 91 3.89 4.59 59.45
N VAL A 92 5.18 4.36 59.60
CA VAL A 92 5.86 4.33 60.90
C VAL A 92 7.07 5.25 60.82
N ARG A 93 7.20 6.13 61.80
CA ARG A 93 8.32 7.04 61.98
C ARG A 93 8.91 6.87 63.37
N LEU A 94 10.14 6.39 63.42
CA LEU A 94 10.95 6.32 64.63
C LEU A 94 11.80 7.58 64.73
N VAL A 95 11.55 8.38 65.76
CA VAL A 95 12.23 9.68 65.94
C VAL A 95 13.59 9.46 66.57
N ALA A 96 14.66 9.57 65.79
CA ALA A 96 16.01 9.22 66.19
C ALA A 96 16.54 10.08 67.33
N SER A 97 16.19 11.38 67.34
CA SER A 97 16.56 12.27 68.44
C SER A 97 15.97 11.87 69.80
N GLU A 98 14.89 11.10 69.80
CA GLU A 98 14.19 10.67 71.02
C GLU A 98 14.62 9.28 71.49
N ILE A 99 15.06 8.39 70.59
CA ILE A 99 15.39 7.00 70.88
C ILE A 99 16.87 6.87 71.30
N LYS A 100 17.13 6.17 72.40
CA LYS A 100 18.49 5.96 72.95
C LYS A 100 18.73 4.51 73.32
N GLY A 101 19.97 4.05 73.17
CA GLY A 101 20.41 2.79 73.75
C GLY A 101 20.55 2.87 75.26
N GLU A 102 20.63 1.71 75.91
CA GLU A 102 20.83 1.59 77.36
C GLU A 102 22.05 2.40 77.86
N GLN A 103 23.11 2.47 77.04
CA GLN A 103 24.35 3.18 77.35
C GLN A 103 24.31 4.67 76.93
N GLY A 104 23.18 5.16 76.41
CA GLY A 104 22.98 6.54 76.00
C GLY A 104 23.50 6.88 74.60
N ASN A 105 23.93 5.88 73.82
CA ASN A 105 24.18 6.02 72.39
C ASN A 105 22.89 6.38 71.63
N GLU A 106 23.01 7.25 70.63
CA GLU A 106 21.89 7.74 69.82
C GLU A 106 21.47 6.67 68.80
N PHE A 107 20.18 6.65 68.47
CA PHE A 107 19.66 5.86 67.35
C PHE A 107 20.17 6.49 66.04
N ASP A 108 20.82 5.70 65.20
CA ASP A 108 21.46 6.22 63.98
C ASP A 108 20.47 6.44 62.83
N GLY A 109 19.24 5.93 62.96
CA GLY A 109 18.19 6.10 61.95
C GLY A 109 18.23 5.07 60.82
N GLU A 110 19.21 4.18 60.83
CA GLU A 110 19.48 3.27 59.72
C GLU A 110 18.89 1.87 59.96
N PHE A 111 18.49 1.24 58.86
CA PHE A 111 18.15 -0.18 58.80
C PHE A 111 19.28 -0.98 58.16
N ASN A 112 19.96 -1.84 58.95
CA ASN A 112 21.10 -2.65 58.49
C ASN A 112 20.67 -4.03 57.91
N GLY A 113 19.54 -4.06 57.19
CA GLY A 113 19.04 -5.26 56.50
C GLY A 113 19.83 -5.60 55.22
N ALA A 114 19.68 -6.82 54.71
CA ALA A 114 20.40 -7.31 53.53
C ALA A 114 19.90 -6.68 52.21
N ASP A 115 18.71 -6.09 52.20
CA ASP A 115 18.06 -5.51 51.02
C ASP A 115 17.44 -4.14 51.38
N GLU A 116 17.87 -3.10 50.65
CA GLU A 116 17.47 -1.68 50.69
C GLU A 116 17.83 -0.87 51.95
N LEU A 117 18.63 0.19 51.73
CA LEU A 117 18.97 1.23 52.71
C LEU A 117 17.68 2.00 53.03
N THR A 118 17.19 1.93 54.27
CA THR A 118 16.12 2.82 54.76
C THR A 118 16.68 3.74 55.85
N GLY A 119 16.35 5.03 55.72
CA GLY A 119 16.99 6.16 56.42
C GLY A 119 17.26 7.30 55.42
N ASP A 120 17.27 8.56 55.85
CA ASP A 120 17.50 9.73 54.97
C ASP A 120 18.97 9.89 54.52
N GLY A 121 19.81 8.88 54.80
CA GLY A 121 21.24 8.89 54.52
C GLY A 121 22.02 9.88 55.39
N VAL A 122 21.46 10.33 56.52
CA VAL A 122 22.10 11.25 57.46
C VAL A 122 22.18 10.61 58.85
N ALA A 123 23.39 10.55 59.43
CA ALA A 123 23.57 10.11 60.81
C ALA A 123 22.67 10.91 61.78
N GLY A 124 21.75 10.22 62.46
CA GLY A 124 20.75 10.81 63.36
C GLY A 124 19.41 11.20 62.69
N GLY A 125 19.17 10.73 61.46
CA GLY A 125 17.90 10.86 60.76
C GLY A 125 16.81 9.93 61.31
N ASP A 126 15.54 10.27 61.13
CA ASP A 126 14.43 9.44 61.60
C ASP A 126 14.24 8.23 60.67
N LEU A 127 13.99 7.04 61.22
CA LEU A 127 13.65 5.88 60.42
C LEU A 127 12.16 5.96 60.04
N VAL A 128 11.87 6.13 58.76
CA VAL A 128 10.51 6.14 58.20
C VAL A 128 10.32 4.95 57.28
N PHE A 129 9.22 4.22 57.46
CA PHE A 129 8.81 3.15 56.56
C PHE A 129 7.29 3.03 56.49
N PHE A 130 6.80 2.41 55.42
CA PHE A 130 5.37 2.20 55.16
C PHE A 130 5.09 0.72 54.96
N THR A 131 3.85 0.31 55.26
CA THR A 131 3.39 -1.05 55.00
C THR A 131 2.62 -1.15 53.68
N ARG A 132 2.74 -2.31 53.02
CA ARG A 132 1.91 -2.68 51.88
C ARG A 132 1.48 -4.15 51.97
N ALA A 133 0.42 -4.48 51.25
CA ALA A 133 0.06 -5.87 51.04
C ALA A 133 1.20 -6.60 50.30
N PRO A 134 1.63 -7.78 50.79
CA PRO A 134 2.69 -8.53 50.14
C PRO A 134 2.20 -9.16 48.82
N VAL A 135 3.13 -9.46 47.90
CA VAL A 135 2.81 -10.14 46.64
C VAL A 135 2.30 -11.57 46.91
N THR A 136 2.93 -12.26 47.86
CA THR A 136 2.49 -13.55 48.38
C THR A 136 1.87 -13.36 49.75
N GLN A 137 0.66 -13.90 49.97
CA GLN A 137 -0.01 -13.77 51.27
C GLN A 137 0.56 -14.77 52.26
N ILE A 138 1.30 -14.28 53.24
CA ILE A 138 1.87 -15.10 54.32
C ILE A 138 1.09 -14.84 55.60
N ALA A 139 0.46 -15.88 56.13
CA ALA A 139 -0.17 -15.87 57.45
C ALA A 139 0.85 -16.32 58.50
N ARG A 140 1.11 -15.46 59.49
CA ARG A 140 1.89 -15.81 60.68
C ARG A 140 0.97 -16.26 61.79
N ILE A 141 1.22 -17.47 62.29
CA ILE A 141 0.59 -18.06 63.47
C ILE A 141 1.61 -18.03 64.61
N THR A 142 1.50 -17.06 65.51
CA THR A 142 2.40 -16.90 66.67
C THR A 142 1.88 -17.72 67.84
N THR A 143 2.67 -18.69 68.29
CA THR A 143 2.37 -19.57 69.43
C THR A 143 3.33 -19.31 70.59
N VAL A 144 3.01 -19.87 71.76
CA VAL A 144 3.94 -19.88 72.91
C VAL A 144 5.26 -20.62 72.65
N LEU A 145 5.34 -21.45 71.60
CA LEU A 145 6.56 -22.18 71.19
C LEU A 145 7.31 -21.54 70.01
N GLY A 146 6.73 -20.53 69.37
CA GLY A 146 7.33 -19.83 68.21
C GLY A 146 6.32 -19.47 67.13
N ASP A 147 6.84 -18.84 66.07
CA ASP A 147 6.07 -18.43 64.89
C ASP A 147 6.04 -19.53 63.82
N ILE A 148 4.88 -19.71 63.18
CA ILE A 148 4.71 -20.54 61.98
C ILE A 148 4.19 -19.65 60.85
N ASP A 149 4.99 -19.49 59.79
CA ASP A 149 4.64 -18.71 58.61
C ASP A 149 4.11 -19.61 57.50
N VAL A 150 2.89 -19.35 57.05
CA VAL A 150 2.17 -20.15 56.06
C VAL A 150 1.88 -19.31 54.81
N GLU A 151 2.37 -19.73 53.65
CA GLU A 151 1.98 -19.14 52.36
C GLU A 151 0.59 -19.68 51.97
N LEU A 152 -0.33 -18.77 51.66
CA LEU A 152 -1.72 -19.10 51.36
C LEU A 152 -1.96 -19.27 49.85
N PHE A 153 -2.62 -20.36 49.47
CA PHE A 153 -2.93 -20.72 48.08
C PHE A 153 -4.19 -20.03 47.57
N ARG A 154 -4.13 -18.70 47.43
CA ARG A 154 -5.29 -17.84 47.10
C ARG A 154 -5.87 -18.12 45.71
N GLN A 155 -5.06 -18.55 44.75
CA GLN A 155 -5.54 -18.81 43.38
C GLN A 155 -6.25 -20.16 43.29
N GLU A 156 -5.77 -21.14 44.05
CA GLU A 156 -6.24 -22.53 44.04
C GLU A 156 -7.41 -22.75 45.01
N THR A 157 -7.44 -22.04 46.15
CA THR A 157 -8.45 -22.18 47.20
C THR A 157 -9.03 -20.82 47.67
N PRO A 158 -9.56 -19.99 46.75
CA PRO A 158 -9.96 -18.62 47.05
C PRO A 158 -11.04 -18.49 48.13
N LEU A 159 -12.03 -19.39 48.20
CA LEU A 159 -13.10 -19.30 49.20
C LEU A 159 -12.59 -19.66 50.60
N THR A 160 -11.75 -20.68 50.68
CA THR A 160 -11.15 -21.14 51.93
C THR A 160 -10.17 -20.12 52.48
N VAL A 161 -9.31 -19.56 51.62
CA VAL A 161 -8.40 -18.47 51.99
C VAL A 161 -9.21 -17.25 52.43
N ALA A 162 -10.26 -16.83 51.70
CA ALA A 162 -11.08 -15.69 52.10
C ALA A 162 -11.75 -15.89 53.48
N ASN A 163 -12.23 -17.09 53.77
CA ASN A 163 -12.75 -17.43 55.09
C ASN A 163 -11.66 -17.39 56.17
N PHE A 164 -10.48 -17.95 55.89
CA PHE A 164 -9.35 -17.89 56.82
C PHE A 164 -8.94 -16.44 57.14
N LEU A 165 -8.83 -15.60 56.10
CA LEU A 165 -8.52 -14.18 56.23
C LEU A 165 -9.57 -13.43 57.05
N SER A 166 -10.86 -13.74 56.88
CA SER A 166 -11.93 -13.12 57.67
C SER A 166 -11.72 -13.33 59.18
N TYR A 167 -11.39 -14.56 59.59
CA TYR A 167 -11.09 -14.88 60.99
C TYR A 167 -9.79 -14.23 61.50
N ALA A 168 -8.74 -14.24 60.68
CA ALA A 168 -7.46 -13.62 61.01
C ALA A 168 -7.60 -12.08 61.16
N ASN A 169 -8.29 -11.43 60.23
CA ASN A 169 -8.53 -9.98 60.20
C ASN A 169 -9.39 -9.51 61.39
N ALA A 170 -10.38 -10.31 61.77
CA ALA A 170 -11.20 -10.04 62.96
C ALA A 170 -10.48 -10.42 64.28
N GLY A 171 -9.32 -11.08 64.21
CA GLY A 171 -8.56 -11.49 65.40
C GLY A 171 -9.21 -12.60 66.22
N VAL A 172 -10.14 -13.36 65.62
CA VAL A 172 -10.94 -14.35 66.34
C VAL A 172 -10.08 -15.51 66.87
N TRP A 173 -8.97 -15.80 66.19
CA TRP A 173 -8.02 -16.84 66.62
C TRP A 173 -6.98 -16.37 67.64
N ASP A 174 -6.96 -15.09 68.00
CA ASP A 174 -6.07 -14.60 69.05
C ASP A 174 -6.47 -15.22 70.39
N SER A 175 -5.50 -15.73 71.14
CA SER A 175 -5.73 -16.48 72.39
C SER A 175 -6.60 -17.73 72.21
N THR A 176 -6.49 -18.40 71.06
CA THR A 176 -6.98 -19.79 70.89
C THR A 176 -5.87 -20.79 71.19
N PHE A 177 -6.13 -22.09 71.12
CA PHE A 177 -5.10 -23.11 71.35
C PHE A 177 -5.31 -24.33 70.45
N PHE A 178 -4.24 -25.13 70.31
CA PHE A 178 -4.33 -26.44 69.68
C PHE A 178 -5.04 -27.40 70.62
N HIS A 179 -6.26 -27.79 70.26
CA HIS A 179 -7.15 -28.56 71.14
C HIS A 179 -7.11 -30.07 70.86
N ARG A 180 -6.40 -30.48 69.81
CA ARG A 180 -6.23 -31.88 69.43
C ARG A 180 -4.90 -32.12 68.72
N LEU A 181 -4.18 -33.14 69.17
CA LEU A 181 -2.95 -33.64 68.56
C LEU A 181 -3.04 -35.16 68.37
N VAL A 182 -2.88 -35.62 67.13
CA VAL A 182 -2.68 -37.04 66.81
C VAL A 182 -1.29 -37.21 66.22
N SER A 183 -0.41 -37.89 66.96
CA SER A 183 0.99 -38.09 66.56
C SER A 183 1.10 -38.70 65.16
N ASN A 184 1.97 -38.12 64.33
CA ASN A 184 2.19 -38.48 62.92
C ASN A 184 0.98 -38.33 61.99
N PHE A 185 -0.09 -37.65 62.42
CA PHE A 185 -1.27 -37.40 61.60
C PHE A 185 -1.53 -35.90 61.49
N VAL A 186 -2.18 -35.27 62.47
CA VAL A 186 -2.56 -33.86 62.42
C VAL A 186 -2.49 -33.21 63.80
N ILE A 187 -2.24 -31.89 63.81
CA ILE A 187 -2.46 -31.02 64.97
C ILE A 187 -3.50 -29.96 64.60
N GLN A 188 -4.57 -29.87 65.40
CA GLN A 188 -5.78 -29.12 65.06
C GLN A 188 -6.03 -27.96 66.04
N GLY A 189 -6.39 -26.81 65.47
CA GLY A 189 -6.62 -25.55 66.17
C GLY A 189 -7.88 -24.83 65.69
N GLY A 190 -8.09 -23.62 66.20
CA GLY A 190 -9.15 -22.72 65.75
C GLY A 190 -10.55 -22.98 66.34
N GLY A 191 -10.74 -23.98 67.21
CA GLY A 191 -12.06 -24.34 67.74
C GLY A 191 -12.51 -23.58 69.00
N PHE A 192 -11.56 -23.23 69.88
CA PHE A 192 -11.84 -22.82 71.26
C PHE A 192 -10.88 -21.71 71.71
N THR A 193 -11.35 -20.80 72.59
CA THR A 193 -10.48 -19.81 73.24
C THR A 193 -9.86 -20.36 74.52
N SER A 194 -8.69 -19.87 74.90
CA SER A 194 -8.00 -20.25 76.13
C SER A 194 -8.53 -19.53 77.38
N SER A 195 -9.77 -19.00 77.36
CA SER A 195 -10.34 -18.20 78.46
C SER A 195 -11.44 -18.96 79.20
N GLY A 196 -11.55 -18.79 80.52
CA GLY A 196 -12.64 -19.37 81.31
C GLY A 196 -12.75 -20.88 81.13
N ASP A 197 -13.96 -21.37 80.81
CA ASP A 197 -14.28 -22.78 80.58
C ASP A 197 -14.06 -23.23 79.11
N PHE A 198 -13.09 -22.65 78.41
CA PHE A 198 -12.73 -22.96 77.02
C PHE A 198 -13.91 -22.89 76.02
N PRO A 199 -14.58 -21.73 75.87
CA PRO A 199 -15.73 -21.61 74.98
C PRO A 199 -15.35 -21.80 73.50
N ARG A 200 -16.28 -22.32 72.71
CA ARG A 200 -16.15 -22.37 71.25
C ARG A 200 -16.09 -20.97 70.66
N ILE A 201 -15.25 -20.77 69.65
CA ILE A 201 -15.25 -19.50 68.92
C ILE A 201 -16.45 -19.40 67.98
N PRO A 202 -17.01 -18.21 67.72
CA PRO A 202 -18.12 -18.04 66.79
C PRO A 202 -17.81 -18.55 65.38
N GLN A 203 -18.79 -19.24 64.79
CA GLN A 203 -18.70 -19.77 63.43
C GLN A 203 -19.32 -18.82 62.42
N ASN A 204 -18.62 -18.59 61.32
CA ASN A 204 -19.10 -17.99 60.10
C ASN A 204 -19.90 -19.04 59.32
N ALA A 205 -20.54 -18.63 58.22
CA ALA A 205 -21.16 -19.58 57.31
C ALA A 205 -20.10 -20.59 56.79
N PRO A 206 -20.47 -21.87 56.63
CA PRO A 206 -19.53 -22.86 56.11
C PRO A 206 -19.15 -22.54 54.67
N VAL A 207 -17.89 -22.82 54.32
CA VAL A 207 -17.37 -22.63 52.97
C VAL A 207 -17.51 -23.89 52.12
N GLN A 208 -17.71 -23.69 50.82
CA GLN A 208 -17.67 -24.76 49.83
C GLN A 208 -16.25 -25.36 49.78
N ASN A 209 -16.17 -26.68 49.70
CA ASN A 209 -14.92 -27.43 49.67
C ASN A 209 -14.17 -27.21 48.35
N GLU A 210 -12.86 -26.96 48.43
CA GLU A 210 -11.95 -26.71 47.30
C GLU A 210 -10.79 -27.73 47.28
N PRO A 211 -11.06 -29.05 47.20
CA PRO A 211 -10.00 -30.05 47.19
C PRO A 211 -9.20 -29.98 45.88
N GLY A 212 -7.91 -30.34 45.93
CA GLY A 212 -7.06 -30.35 44.73
C GLY A 212 -5.56 -30.32 45.03
N ILE A 213 -5.19 -29.82 46.20
CA ILE A 213 -3.82 -29.84 46.73
C ILE A 213 -3.73 -30.95 47.78
N SER A 214 -2.67 -31.77 47.69
CA SER A 214 -2.51 -32.97 48.52
C SER A 214 -2.15 -32.66 49.98
N ASN A 215 -2.74 -33.42 50.91
CA ASN A 215 -2.52 -33.32 52.36
C ASN A 215 -1.18 -33.96 52.78
N VAL A 216 -0.08 -33.32 52.40
CA VAL A 216 1.29 -33.74 52.74
C VAL A 216 1.85 -32.95 53.93
N ARG A 217 2.95 -33.44 54.52
CA ARG A 217 3.57 -32.82 55.70
C ARG A 217 3.83 -31.32 55.49
N GLY A 218 3.46 -30.49 56.47
CA GLY A 218 3.71 -29.04 56.45
C GLY A 218 2.62 -28.22 55.79
N THR A 219 1.60 -28.87 55.21
CA THR A 219 0.41 -28.18 54.68
C THR A 219 -0.62 -27.91 55.78
N ILE A 220 -1.40 -26.83 55.62
CA ILE A 220 -2.55 -26.50 56.46
C ILE A 220 -3.85 -26.77 55.70
N ALA A 221 -4.83 -27.40 56.36
CA ALA A 221 -6.11 -27.75 55.77
C ALA A 221 -7.30 -27.46 56.71
N MET A 222 -8.47 -27.24 56.13
CA MET A 222 -9.70 -26.97 56.90
C MET A 222 -10.30 -28.23 57.51
N ALA A 223 -10.63 -28.19 58.80
CA ALA A 223 -11.37 -29.27 59.45
C ALA A 223 -12.85 -29.26 59.05
N LYS A 224 -13.47 -30.45 59.03
CA LYS A 224 -14.85 -30.66 58.55
C LYS A 224 -15.63 -31.62 59.43
N LEU A 225 -16.95 -31.48 59.43
CA LEU A 225 -17.86 -32.46 60.02
C LEU A 225 -17.91 -33.73 59.15
N SER A 226 -17.92 -34.89 59.81
CA SER A 226 -17.97 -36.19 59.14
C SER A 226 -19.23 -36.33 58.29
N GLY A 227 -19.07 -36.72 57.02
CA GLY A 227 -20.16 -36.91 56.07
C GLY A 227 -20.69 -35.63 55.42
N ASN A 228 -20.09 -34.46 55.70
CA ASN A 228 -20.47 -33.18 55.10
C ASN A 228 -19.23 -32.46 54.51
N PRO A 229 -18.96 -32.62 53.19
CA PRO A 229 -17.80 -32.03 52.55
C PRO A 229 -17.73 -30.48 52.61
N ASP A 230 -18.87 -29.79 52.64
CA ASP A 230 -18.94 -28.31 52.61
C ASP A 230 -19.27 -27.74 54.00
N SER A 231 -18.62 -28.25 55.05
CA SER A 231 -18.89 -27.89 56.46
C SER A 231 -17.76 -27.12 57.16
N ALA A 232 -16.68 -26.81 56.43
CA ALA A 232 -15.53 -26.09 56.97
C ALA A 232 -15.92 -24.67 57.42
N THR A 233 -15.50 -24.28 58.62
CA THR A 233 -15.77 -22.95 59.20
C THR A 233 -14.50 -22.36 59.82
N ASN A 234 -14.26 -22.58 61.11
CA ASN A 234 -13.25 -21.89 61.92
C ASN A 234 -12.08 -22.79 62.37
N GLU A 235 -12.22 -24.10 62.21
CA GLU A 235 -11.25 -25.10 62.64
C GLU A 235 -10.35 -25.53 61.47
N TRP A 236 -9.06 -25.67 61.73
CA TRP A 236 -8.04 -26.05 60.76
C TRP A 236 -6.97 -26.92 61.42
N PHE A 237 -6.19 -27.64 60.62
CA PHE A 237 -5.11 -28.49 61.11
C PHE A 237 -3.88 -28.43 60.21
N PHE A 238 -2.72 -28.66 60.81
CA PHE A 238 -1.48 -28.94 60.08
C PHE A 238 -1.30 -30.44 59.89
N ASN A 239 -0.86 -30.83 58.70
CA ASN A 239 -0.44 -32.21 58.41
C ASN A 239 0.97 -32.47 58.97
N LEU A 240 1.09 -33.37 59.94
CA LEU A 240 2.36 -33.73 60.59
C LEU A 240 3.17 -34.78 59.78
N GLY A 241 2.50 -35.47 58.86
CA GLY A 241 3.06 -36.48 57.95
C GLY A 241 2.38 -36.44 56.59
N ASP A 242 2.71 -37.39 55.72
CA ASP A 242 1.98 -37.58 54.46
C ASP A 242 0.66 -38.31 54.72
N ASN A 243 -0.45 -37.59 54.57
CA ASN A 243 -1.80 -38.08 54.80
C ASN A 243 -2.62 -38.17 53.51
N SER A 244 -1.98 -37.99 52.34
CA SER A 244 -2.64 -37.91 51.03
C SER A 244 -3.51 -39.13 50.72
N ASP A 245 -3.04 -40.34 51.05
CA ASP A 245 -3.78 -41.59 50.85
C ASP A 245 -5.18 -41.58 51.48
N ASN A 246 -5.36 -40.86 52.60
CA ASN A 246 -6.62 -40.80 53.34
C ASN A 246 -7.34 -39.46 53.16
N LEU A 247 -6.69 -38.35 53.48
CA LEU A 247 -7.32 -37.02 53.55
C LEU A 247 -7.65 -36.41 52.17
N ASP A 248 -7.00 -36.84 51.09
CA ASP A 248 -7.33 -36.32 49.75
C ASP A 248 -8.64 -36.91 49.20
N ASN A 249 -9.07 -38.06 49.72
CA ASN A 249 -10.22 -38.80 49.19
C ASN A 249 -11.40 -38.85 50.17
N GLN A 250 -11.14 -38.93 51.48
CA GLN A 250 -12.20 -39.07 52.47
C GLN A 250 -13.00 -37.76 52.65
N ASN A 251 -14.29 -37.87 52.95
CA ASN A 251 -15.20 -36.73 53.17
C ASN A 251 -15.17 -35.67 52.03
N GLY A 252 -14.95 -36.13 50.79
CA GLY A 252 -14.84 -35.27 49.60
C GLY A 252 -13.48 -34.57 49.43
N GLY A 253 -12.44 -35.01 50.15
CA GLY A 253 -11.10 -34.42 50.16
C GLY A 253 -11.01 -33.22 51.10
N PHE A 254 -9.98 -33.13 51.93
CA PHE A 254 -9.75 -31.99 52.82
C PHE A 254 -9.00 -30.88 52.08
N THR A 255 -9.55 -29.67 52.12
CA THR A 255 -9.01 -28.51 51.39
C THR A 255 -7.73 -28.02 52.06
N VAL A 256 -6.58 -28.30 51.44
CA VAL A 256 -5.29 -27.68 51.76
C VAL A 256 -5.28 -26.27 51.17
N PHE A 257 -5.05 -25.26 52.01
CA PHE A 257 -5.12 -23.85 51.61
C PHE A 257 -3.82 -23.07 51.86
N GLY A 258 -2.76 -23.77 52.30
CA GLY A 258 -1.44 -23.19 52.43
C GLY A 258 -0.38 -24.18 52.88
N GLU A 259 0.87 -23.72 52.91
CA GLU A 259 2.03 -24.50 53.32
C GLU A 259 3.02 -23.66 54.14
N ILE A 260 3.67 -24.30 55.12
CA ILE A 260 4.71 -23.68 55.94
C ILE A 260 5.91 -23.28 55.07
N THR A 261 6.32 -22.02 55.15
CA THR A 261 7.28 -21.39 54.23
C THR A 261 8.75 -21.69 54.53
N ASP A 262 9.10 -22.03 55.77
CA ASP A 262 10.50 -22.24 56.15
C ASP A 262 10.73 -23.35 57.20
N ASN A 263 12.00 -23.77 57.31
CA ASN A 263 12.42 -24.82 58.24
C ASN A 263 12.22 -24.44 59.72
N ARG A 264 12.14 -23.14 60.06
CA ARG A 264 11.91 -22.70 61.43
C ARG A 264 10.45 -22.93 61.82
N GLY A 265 9.51 -22.61 60.95
CA GLY A 265 8.09 -22.93 61.11
C GLY A 265 7.86 -24.44 61.23
N LEU A 266 8.55 -25.24 60.40
CA LEU A 266 8.49 -26.71 60.51
C LEU A 266 9.03 -27.21 61.86
N ALA A 267 10.10 -26.63 62.39
CA ALA A 267 10.63 -27.00 63.70
C ALA A 267 9.68 -26.64 64.86
N VAL A 268 8.95 -25.52 64.76
CA VAL A 268 7.90 -25.16 65.74
C VAL A 268 6.72 -26.13 65.65
N MET A 269 6.30 -26.51 64.44
CA MET A 269 5.28 -27.54 64.24
C MET A 269 5.70 -28.89 64.84
N ASP A 270 6.95 -29.30 64.64
CA ASP A 270 7.49 -30.53 65.23
C ASP A 270 7.56 -30.45 66.77
N ALA A 271 7.91 -29.29 67.33
CA ALA A 271 7.90 -29.07 68.78
C ALA A 271 6.47 -29.18 69.35
N LEU A 272 5.48 -28.59 68.69
CA LEU A 272 4.06 -28.76 69.04
C LEU A 272 3.62 -30.23 68.96
N ALA A 273 4.10 -30.98 67.96
CA ALA A 273 3.80 -32.40 67.78
C ALA A 273 4.48 -33.30 68.83
N SER A 274 5.47 -32.78 69.56
CA SER A 274 6.19 -33.50 70.63
C SER A 274 5.62 -33.26 72.03
N LEU A 275 4.58 -32.44 72.16
CA LEU A 275 3.93 -32.16 73.43
C LEU A 275 3.24 -33.41 74.00
N ASP A 276 3.14 -33.45 75.33
CA ASP A 276 2.43 -34.51 76.02
C ASP A 276 0.93 -34.41 75.71
N ILE A 277 0.29 -35.58 75.53
CA ILE A 277 -1.13 -35.68 75.23
C ILE A 277 -1.86 -36.18 76.47
N ILE A 278 -2.87 -35.44 76.90
CA ILE A 278 -3.76 -35.86 77.99
C ILE A 278 -5.22 -35.97 77.52
N ASP A 279 -6.00 -36.78 78.23
CA ASP A 279 -7.46 -36.78 78.10
C ASP A 279 -8.05 -35.78 79.11
N ALA A 280 -8.51 -34.65 78.60
CA ALA A 280 -9.19 -33.60 79.34
C ALA A 280 -10.68 -33.49 78.96
N SER A 281 -11.27 -34.57 78.41
CA SER A 281 -12.68 -34.60 77.97
C SER A 281 -13.69 -34.22 79.06
N ALA A 282 -13.33 -34.40 80.34
CA ALA A 282 -14.13 -33.98 81.49
C ALA A 282 -14.26 -32.45 81.66
N GLN A 283 -13.36 -31.66 81.08
CA GLN A 283 -13.37 -30.18 81.11
C GLN A 283 -13.89 -29.55 79.83
N GLY A 284 -13.91 -30.31 78.74
CA GLY A 284 -14.56 -29.96 77.49
C GLY A 284 -14.59 -31.19 76.61
N GLY A 285 -15.77 -31.66 76.23
CA GLY A 285 -15.97 -32.96 75.56
C GLY A 285 -15.24 -33.16 74.22
N ALA A 286 -14.51 -32.16 73.73
CA ALA A 286 -13.66 -32.20 72.55
C ALA A 286 -12.16 -32.43 72.83
N PHE A 287 -11.74 -32.56 74.11
CA PHE A 287 -10.33 -32.56 74.53
C PHE A 287 -9.77 -33.95 74.90
N GLY A 288 -10.13 -34.99 74.15
CA GLY A 288 -9.65 -36.36 74.42
C GLY A 288 -8.20 -36.63 74.02
N GLU A 289 -7.61 -35.77 73.17
CA GLU A 289 -6.23 -35.87 72.69
C GLU A 289 -5.57 -34.48 72.79
N LEU A 290 -5.64 -33.85 73.97
CA LEU A 290 -5.23 -32.46 74.17
C LEU A 290 -3.71 -32.34 74.35
N PRO A 291 -2.98 -31.60 73.50
CA PRO A 291 -1.57 -31.31 73.74
C PRO A 291 -1.39 -30.28 74.85
N VAL A 292 -0.54 -30.59 75.83
CA VAL A 292 -0.18 -29.69 76.95
C VAL A 292 1.32 -29.48 77.04
N LEU A 293 1.73 -28.32 77.55
CA LEU A 293 3.13 -27.94 77.69
C LEU A 293 3.88 -28.79 78.73
N ASP A 294 3.17 -29.24 79.77
CA ASP A 294 3.68 -30.04 80.87
C ASP A 294 2.55 -30.88 81.49
N ALA A 295 2.51 -32.18 81.18
CA ALA A 295 1.47 -33.08 81.70
C ALA A 295 1.62 -33.37 83.20
N ASP A 296 2.83 -33.31 83.75
CA ASP A 296 3.07 -33.50 85.17
C ASP A 296 2.48 -32.32 85.95
N ALA A 297 2.66 -31.08 85.48
CA ALA A 297 2.05 -29.89 86.07
C ALA A 297 0.51 -29.95 86.10
N VAL A 298 -0.13 -30.48 85.05
CA VAL A 298 -1.58 -30.70 85.03
C VAL A 298 -2.00 -31.75 86.06
N THR A 299 -1.24 -32.84 86.17
CA THR A 299 -1.48 -33.91 87.14
C THR A 299 -1.35 -33.40 88.58
N GLU A 300 -0.31 -32.61 88.87
CA GLU A 300 -0.10 -31.97 90.18
C GLU A 300 -1.21 -30.98 90.54
N ASN A 301 -1.84 -30.35 89.55
CA ASN A 301 -3.01 -29.49 89.71
C ASN A 301 -4.34 -30.25 89.83
N GLY A 302 -4.30 -31.55 90.12
CA GLY A 302 -5.49 -32.39 90.30
C GLY A 302 -6.19 -32.75 88.99
N GLY A 303 -5.48 -32.72 87.87
CA GLY A 303 -6.01 -32.98 86.52
C GLY A 303 -6.77 -31.79 85.92
N VAL A 304 -6.72 -30.62 86.54
CA VAL A 304 -7.38 -29.40 86.04
C VAL A 304 -6.46 -28.67 85.07
N VAL A 305 -6.87 -28.56 83.81
CA VAL A 305 -6.13 -27.85 82.75
C VAL A 305 -6.37 -26.35 82.91
N ARG A 306 -5.28 -25.59 82.94
CA ARG A 306 -5.30 -24.13 82.99
C ARG A 306 -4.82 -23.57 81.66
N PRO A 307 -5.15 -22.30 81.33
CA PRO A 307 -4.63 -21.64 80.13
C PRO A 307 -3.09 -21.62 80.05
N SER A 308 -2.39 -21.64 81.18
CA SER A 308 -0.91 -21.72 81.24
C SER A 308 -0.35 -23.06 80.76
N ASP A 309 -1.16 -24.10 80.74
CA ASP A 309 -0.74 -25.47 80.41
C ASP A 309 -0.91 -25.76 78.91
N LEU A 310 -1.52 -24.82 78.16
CA LEU A 310 -1.92 -24.99 76.77
C LEU A 310 -0.89 -24.44 75.79
N ALA A 311 -0.79 -25.07 74.63
CA ALA A 311 -0.14 -24.51 73.45
C ALA A 311 -1.00 -23.39 72.83
N VAL A 312 -0.98 -22.21 73.45
CA VAL A 312 -1.79 -21.06 73.06
C VAL A 312 -1.24 -20.42 71.77
N ILE A 313 -2.14 -20.18 70.82
CA ILE A 313 -1.98 -19.31 69.66
C ILE A 313 -2.27 -17.88 70.13
N THR A 314 -1.21 -17.10 70.23
CA THR A 314 -1.28 -15.71 70.73
C THR A 314 -1.77 -14.75 69.66
N ARG A 315 -1.49 -15.04 68.38
CA ARG A 315 -1.90 -14.19 67.25
C ARG A 315 -1.93 -14.96 65.94
N VAL A 316 -2.93 -14.67 65.11
CA VAL A 316 -2.94 -15.04 63.68
C VAL A 316 -3.13 -13.78 62.84
N ALA A 317 -2.16 -13.41 62.02
CA ALA A 317 -2.21 -12.20 61.19
C ALA A 317 -1.48 -12.40 59.86
N LEU A 318 -1.79 -11.57 58.87
CA LEU A 318 -1.04 -11.55 57.61
C LEU A 318 0.17 -10.65 57.74
N LEU A 319 1.34 -11.15 57.34
CA LEU A 319 2.53 -10.33 57.21
C LEU A 319 2.34 -9.29 56.11
N MET A 320 2.86 -8.10 56.35
CA MET A 320 2.92 -7.01 55.39
C MET A 320 4.36 -6.77 54.95
N ASP A 321 4.52 -6.41 53.68
CA ASP A 321 5.79 -5.92 53.16
C ASP A 321 6.06 -4.53 53.76
N VAL A 322 7.34 -4.25 54.03
CA VAL A 322 7.82 -2.95 54.51
C VAL A 322 8.61 -2.27 53.39
N THR A 323 8.37 -0.97 53.18
CA THR A 323 9.00 -0.18 52.11
C THR A 323 9.43 1.20 52.62
N ALA A 324 10.51 1.75 52.06
CA ALA A 324 10.96 3.13 52.33
C ALA A 324 10.09 4.18 51.64
N GLU A 325 9.48 3.84 50.51
CA GLU A 325 8.71 4.76 49.68
C GLU A 325 7.21 4.64 49.97
N PRO A 326 6.49 5.74 50.23
CA PRO A 326 5.03 5.75 50.25
C PRO A 326 4.55 5.53 48.81
N PHE A 327 3.98 4.37 48.49
CA PHE A 327 3.35 4.19 47.18
C PHE A 327 2.22 5.21 47.02
N GLN A 328 2.37 6.13 46.06
CA GLN A 328 1.32 7.05 45.63
C GLN A 328 0.14 6.24 45.08
N GLN A 329 -0.91 6.13 45.88
CA GLN A 329 -2.20 5.57 45.47
C GLN A 329 -2.92 6.57 44.55
N ILE A 330 -3.73 6.03 43.64
CA ILE A 330 -4.43 6.77 42.59
C ILE A 330 -5.61 7.53 43.23
N SER A 331 -5.64 8.86 43.14
CA SER A 331 -6.89 9.61 43.29
C SER A 331 -7.68 9.52 41.99
N ALA A 332 -9.00 9.68 42.08
CA ALA A 332 -9.99 9.48 41.01
C ALA A 332 -9.78 10.32 39.71
N ASP A 333 -8.69 11.08 39.59
CA ASP A 333 -8.47 12.10 38.57
C ASP A 333 -7.18 11.89 37.73
N GLY A 334 -6.52 10.72 37.81
CA GLY A 334 -5.78 10.12 36.68
C GLY A 334 -4.54 10.83 36.10
N ALA A 335 -3.63 11.42 36.89
CA ALA A 335 -2.34 11.93 36.36
C ALA A 335 -1.11 11.64 37.25
N PHE A 336 -0.04 11.09 36.67
CA PHE A 336 1.26 10.85 37.32
C PHE A 336 2.34 11.82 36.81
N VAL A 337 3.23 12.31 37.69
CA VAL A 337 4.41 13.12 37.35
C VAL A 337 5.69 12.39 37.78
N VAL A 338 6.44 11.83 36.83
CA VAL A 338 7.80 11.31 37.05
C VAL A 338 8.77 12.51 37.15
N GLN A 339 9.28 12.83 38.34
CA GLN A 339 10.39 13.79 38.49
C GLN A 339 11.74 13.04 38.48
N ASN A 340 12.64 13.45 37.58
CA ASN A 340 13.81 12.71 37.06
C ASN A 340 14.89 12.23 38.05
N ALA A 341 15.59 11.17 37.63
CA ALA A 341 17.00 11.24 37.21
C ALA A 341 17.24 10.26 36.04
N ALA A 342 18.17 10.59 35.13
CA ALA A 342 18.42 9.86 33.87
C ALA A 342 18.44 8.32 34.04
N GLY A 343 17.54 7.62 33.34
CA GLY A 343 17.37 6.16 33.47
C GLY A 343 16.21 5.59 32.64
N THR A 344 15.88 4.32 32.85
CA THR A 344 14.69 3.64 32.31
C THR A 344 13.51 3.91 33.24
N ALA A 345 12.46 4.58 32.75
CA ALA A 345 11.23 4.73 33.51
C ALA A 345 10.30 3.55 33.19
N GLN A 346 10.01 2.72 34.19
CA GLN A 346 8.95 1.71 34.11
C GLN A 346 7.70 2.27 34.77
N VAL A 347 6.62 2.40 34.00
CA VAL A 347 5.32 2.81 34.54
C VAL A 347 4.49 1.54 34.64
N MET A 348 4.25 1.09 35.87
CA MET A 348 3.45 -0.10 36.17
C MET A 348 2.28 0.32 37.05
N LEU A 349 1.07 0.22 36.52
CA LEU A 349 -0.17 0.35 37.28
C LEU A 349 -0.56 -1.05 37.75
N LEU A 350 -0.61 -1.28 39.07
CA LEU A 350 -1.14 -2.51 39.66
C LEU A 350 -2.59 -2.30 40.05
N ASP A 351 -3.48 -3.20 39.63
CA ASP A 351 -4.75 -3.42 40.30
C ASP A 351 -4.45 -4.05 41.67
N LEU A 352 -4.55 -3.23 42.71
CA LEU A 352 -4.27 -3.63 44.09
C LEU A 352 -5.54 -4.15 44.80
N THR A 353 -6.71 -4.07 44.17
CA THR A 353 -7.98 -4.51 44.75
C THR A 353 -8.38 -5.91 44.25
N GLY A 354 -7.94 -6.28 43.05
CA GLY A 354 -8.24 -7.58 42.44
C GLY A 354 -9.63 -7.66 41.82
N ASP A 355 -10.30 -6.51 41.68
CA ASP A 355 -11.66 -6.39 41.18
C ASP A 355 -11.70 -6.03 39.69
N GLY A 356 -10.54 -5.91 39.05
CA GLY A 356 -10.36 -5.17 37.80
C GLY A 356 -10.26 -3.68 38.10
N LEU A 357 -9.40 -2.97 37.36
CA LEU A 357 -9.40 -1.51 37.39
C LEU A 357 -10.80 -1.01 36.97
N PRO A 358 -11.41 -0.04 37.69
CA PRO A 358 -12.65 0.58 37.22
C PRO A 358 -12.42 1.12 35.81
N ASP A 359 -13.47 1.16 34.98
CA ASP A 359 -13.43 1.76 33.64
C ASP A 359 -12.64 3.08 33.71
N LEU A 360 -11.37 3.05 33.30
CA LEU A 360 -10.54 4.24 33.16
C LEU A 360 -11.12 4.96 31.96
N SER A 361 -12.19 5.71 32.18
CA SER A 361 -12.89 6.44 31.13
C SER A 361 -11.92 7.47 30.56
N ASP A 362 -11.34 7.10 29.42
CA ASP A 362 -10.84 7.95 28.34
C ASP A 362 -9.34 8.24 28.24
N SER A 363 -8.50 8.23 29.29
CA SER A 363 -7.02 8.30 29.10
C SER A 363 -6.19 8.08 30.39
N PHE A 364 -4.98 7.52 30.26
CA PHE A 364 -3.95 7.50 31.31
C PHE A 364 -2.80 8.47 30.98
N GLN A 365 -2.53 9.51 31.79
CA GLN A 365 -1.48 10.51 31.49
C GLN A 365 -0.19 10.33 32.32
N VAL A 366 0.94 10.13 31.64
CA VAL A 366 2.29 10.13 32.25
C VAL A 366 3.02 11.42 31.91
N ARG A 367 3.46 12.20 32.91
CA ARG A 367 4.33 13.39 32.74
C ARG A 367 5.77 13.08 33.10
N PHE A 368 6.69 13.27 32.17
CA PHE A 368 8.14 13.18 32.44
C PHE A 368 8.75 14.58 32.62
N ASN A 369 9.51 14.80 33.69
CA ASN A 369 10.23 16.07 33.95
C ASN A 369 11.76 15.86 33.96
N GLY A 370 12.54 16.45 33.04
CA GLY A 370 14.03 16.56 33.05
C GLY A 370 14.76 16.09 31.76
N ASN A 371 16.09 16.18 31.66
CA ASN A 371 16.82 16.28 30.37
C ASN A 371 16.59 15.18 29.30
N SER A 372 16.58 13.88 29.64
CA SER A 372 16.38 12.79 28.67
C SER A 372 15.84 11.52 29.31
N VAL A 373 15.03 10.75 28.58
CA VAL A 373 14.51 9.42 28.94
C VAL A 373 15.20 8.36 28.09
N SER A 374 15.62 7.23 28.64
CA SER A 374 16.29 6.18 27.84
C SER A 374 15.31 5.24 27.14
N SER A 375 14.27 4.79 27.84
CA SER A 375 13.24 3.91 27.29
C SER A 375 11.92 4.03 28.06
N ILE A 376 10.80 3.90 27.35
CA ILE A 376 9.44 3.72 27.88
C ILE A 376 8.94 2.35 27.41
N ILE A 377 8.38 1.54 28.31
CA ILE A 377 7.85 0.21 27.98
C ILE A 377 6.43 0.09 28.54
N ILE A 378 5.46 -0.25 27.69
CA ILE A 378 4.05 -0.51 28.03
C ILE A 378 3.82 -2.03 27.95
N ARG A 379 3.11 -2.64 28.92
CA ARG A 379 2.84 -4.08 29.03
C ARG A 379 1.43 -4.33 29.57
N ASP A 380 0.93 -5.56 29.47
CA ASP A 380 -0.31 -6.04 30.15
C ASP A 380 -0.37 -5.60 31.63
N PRO A 381 -1.57 -5.38 32.22
CA PRO A 381 -2.90 -5.86 31.80
C PRO A 381 -3.80 -4.83 31.08
N PHE A 382 -3.26 -3.95 30.23
CA PHE A 382 -4.02 -2.83 29.60
C PHE A 382 -4.40 -3.02 28.11
N PRO A 383 -4.94 -4.16 27.64
CA PRO A 383 -5.10 -4.42 26.20
C PRO A 383 -6.01 -3.39 25.50
N ASP A 384 -6.99 -2.80 26.19
CA ASP A 384 -8.05 -1.99 25.57
C ASP A 384 -8.11 -0.51 26.04
N VAL A 385 -7.05 0.02 26.67
CA VAL A 385 -7.04 1.38 27.24
C VAL A 385 -6.22 2.37 26.40
N GLU A 386 -6.70 3.62 26.24
CA GLU A 386 -5.91 4.74 25.68
C GLU A 386 -4.82 5.18 26.66
N VAL A 387 -3.57 5.14 26.21
CA VAL A 387 -2.39 5.62 26.95
C VAL A 387 -1.97 7.01 26.46
N GLY A 388 -2.19 8.03 27.30
CA GLY A 388 -1.73 9.40 27.13
C GLY A 388 -0.30 9.63 27.64
N ILE A 389 0.61 10.11 26.80
CA ILE A 389 2.01 10.37 27.22
C ILE A 389 2.33 11.86 27.04
N GLN A 390 2.59 12.56 28.14
CA GLN A 390 3.00 13.96 28.15
C GLN A 390 4.48 14.12 28.54
N PHE A 391 5.21 14.98 27.83
CA PHE A 391 6.59 15.30 28.19
C PHE A 391 6.69 16.78 28.57
N THR A 392 7.27 17.06 29.74
CA THR A 392 7.42 18.44 30.24
C THR A 392 8.90 18.67 30.58
N GLY A 393 9.62 19.47 29.78
CA GLY A 393 11.05 19.70 30.02
C GLY A 393 11.97 18.51 29.73
N VAL A 394 11.51 17.55 28.91
CA VAL A 394 12.33 16.46 28.32
C VAL A 394 12.83 16.84 26.94
N ASN A 395 14.13 16.70 26.71
CA ASN A 395 14.73 17.06 25.41
C ASN A 395 14.89 15.84 24.47
N ALA A 396 14.98 14.62 25.03
CA ALA A 396 15.08 13.39 24.25
C ALA A 396 14.51 12.16 24.97
N VAL A 397 14.03 11.17 24.21
CA VAL A 397 13.64 9.81 24.64
C VAL A 397 14.42 8.83 23.77
N GLY A 398 14.99 7.75 24.32
CA GLY A 398 15.73 6.76 23.52
C GLY A 398 14.78 5.82 22.76
N SER A 399 13.96 5.03 23.47
CA SER A 399 12.97 4.14 22.85
C SER A 399 11.60 4.17 23.52
N ILE A 400 10.54 3.85 22.76
CA ILE A 400 9.21 3.56 23.30
C ILE A 400 8.79 2.20 22.76
N THR A 401 8.38 1.28 23.63
CA THR A 401 8.01 -0.09 23.26
C THR A 401 6.66 -0.46 23.86
N ASP A 402 5.64 -0.74 23.06
CA ASP A 402 4.40 -1.38 23.51
C ASP A 402 4.48 -2.91 23.34
N LEU A 403 4.23 -3.65 24.41
CA LEU A 403 4.28 -5.11 24.50
C LEU A 403 2.96 -5.70 25.04
N ARG A 404 1.85 -4.95 25.02
CA ARG A 404 0.53 -5.48 25.38
C ARG A 404 0.11 -6.64 24.47
N ARG A 405 -0.68 -7.58 25.00
CA ARG A 405 -1.38 -8.61 24.20
C ARG A 405 -2.49 -7.93 23.37
N GLN A 406 -2.84 -8.53 22.22
CA GLN A 406 -3.84 -8.05 21.26
C GLN A 406 -5.12 -7.47 21.93
N GLY A 407 -5.50 -6.24 21.57
CA GLY A 407 -6.66 -5.49 22.10
C GLY A 407 -6.84 -4.08 21.48
N LEU A 408 -7.99 -3.44 21.69
CA LEU A 408 -8.43 -2.15 21.09
C LEU A 408 -7.89 -0.92 21.86
N GLY A 409 -6.60 -0.85 22.14
CA GLY A 409 -5.98 0.30 22.83
C GLY A 409 -5.43 1.39 21.89
N GLN A 410 -5.37 2.66 22.33
CA GLN A 410 -4.68 3.75 21.60
C GLN A 410 -3.43 4.25 22.34
N ILE A 411 -2.45 4.85 21.64
CA ILE A 411 -1.40 5.67 22.27
C ILE A 411 -1.53 7.11 21.76
N ARG A 412 -1.85 8.04 22.67
CA ARG A 412 -1.89 9.48 22.40
C ARG A 412 -0.71 10.17 23.05
N PHE A 413 0.05 10.96 22.29
CA PHE A 413 1.07 11.80 22.88
C PHE A 413 0.58 13.26 23.04
N ILE A 414 0.79 13.83 24.23
CA ILE A 414 0.29 15.16 24.64
C ILE A 414 1.47 16.14 24.73
N TYR A 415 1.70 16.84 23.61
CA TYR A 415 2.52 18.05 23.36
C TYR A 415 3.79 18.37 24.19
N SER A 416 4.96 18.25 23.54
CA SER A 416 6.19 19.08 23.68
C SER A 416 7.22 18.61 22.63
N PRO A 417 8.03 19.49 21.98
CA PRO A 417 9.07 19.10 21.03
C PRO A 417 10.18 18.26 21.67
N VAL A 418 9.97 16.93 21.71
CA VAL A 418 10.91 15.95 22.28
C VAL A 418 11.49 15.06 21.20
N ARG A 419 12.81 14.84 21.22
CA ARG A 419 13.48 13.91 20.29
C ARG A 419 13.30 12.46 20.73
N ILE A 420 12.52 11.63 20.06
CA ILE A 420 12.44 10.18 20.38
C ILE A 420 13.29 9.36 19.40
N GLY A 421 14.22 8.53 19.89
CA GLY A 421 15.13 7.74 19.08
C GLY A 421 14.45 6.62 18.28
N SER A 422 13.52 5.87 18.89
CA SER A 422 12.76 4.82 18.22
C SER A 422 11.43 4.54 18.89
N ILE A 423 10.40 4.17 18.12
CA ILE A 423 9.11 3.69 18.64
C ILE A 423 8.86 2.30 18.04
N ARG A 424 8.56 1.32 18.90
CA ARG A 424 8.07 -0.03 18.58
C ARG A 424 6.72 -0.22 19.26
N VAL A 425 5.74 -0.75 18.56
CA VAL A 425 4.41 -0.98 19.09
C VAL A 425 3.93 -2.32 18.60
N ASN A 426 3.09 -3.01 19.38
CA ASN A 426 2.39 -4.26 19.03
C ASN A 426 0.89 -4.14 19.34
N GLY A 427 0.02 -4.42 18.35
CA GLY A 427 -1.44 -4.50 18.46
C GLY A 427 -2.14 -3.29 19.09
N ILE A 428 -2.09 -2.10 18.46
CA ILE A 428 -2.85 -0.92 18.92
C ILE A 428 -3.60 -0.25 17.76
N THR A 429 -4.80 0.26 18.04
CA THR A 429 -5.62 1.04 17.11
C THR A 429 -5.41 2.54 17.35
N GLY A 430 -4.58 3.19 16.54
CA GLY A 430 -4.40 4.65 16.54
C GLY A 430 -3.18 5.17 17.31
N MET A 431 -2.40 6.02 16.64
CA MET A 431 -1.23 6.69 17.21
C MET A 431 -1.19 8.17 16.78
N ASN A 432 -1.11 9.09 17.75
CA ASN A 432 -0.99 10.52 17.51
C ASN A 432 0.40 11.03 17.93
N LEU A 433 1.24 11.41 16.96
CA LEU A 433 2.63 11.82 17.18
C LEU A 433 2.85 13.35 17.13
N ASN A 434 1.83 14.14 17.43
CA ASN A 434 1.89 15.59 17.33
C ASN A 434 3.01 16.18 18.19
N GLY A 435 3.92 16.93 17.56
CA GLY A 435 5.02 17.63 18.23
C GLY A 435 6.27 16.79 18.52
N PHE A 436 6.45 15.58 17.98
CA PHE A 436 7.68 14.78 18.20
C PHE A 436 8.69 14.87 17.06
N VAL A 437 9.98 14.76 17.41
CA VAL A 437 11.10 14.65 16.45
C VAL A 437 11.69 13.24 16.53
N LEU A 438 11.61 12.44 15.46
CA LEU A 438 12.20 11.09 15.43
C LEU A 438 13.51 11.04 14.62
N PRO A 439 14.71 10.98 15.23
CA PRO A 439 15.95 10.75 14.50
C PRO A 439 16.01 9.27 14.07
N GLY A 440 15.52 8.96 12.87
CA GLY A 440 15.61 7.61 12.30
C GLY A 440 14.29 6.93 11.92
N GLY A 441 13.14 7.57 12.16
CA GLY A 441 11.81 7.06 11.80
C GLY A 441 11.10 6.27 12.91
N ILE A 442 9.81 5.96 12.69
CA ILE A 442 9.00 5.03 13.52
C ILE A 442 9.26 3.63 13.00
N ASN A 443 9.54 2.63 13.84
CA ASN A 443 9.64 1.23 13.42
C ASN A 443 8.39 0.47 13.88
N LEU A 444 7.34 0.48 13.05
CA LEU A 444 6.14 -0.32 13.27
C LEU A 444 6.39 -1.73 12.73
N ASP A 445 6.21 -2.73 13.59
CA ASP A 445 6.36 -4.16 13.30
C ASP A 445 5.00 -4.84 13.53
N ILE A 446 3.94 -4.43 12.80
CA ILE A 446 2.63 -5.05 13.00
C ILE A 446 1.63 -4.83 11.86
N ASP A 447 0.81 -5.86 11.71
CA ASP A 447 -0.63 -5.83 11.44
C ASP A 447 -1.36 -4.99 12.53
N ILE A 448 -1.90 -3.83 12.18
CA ILE A 448 -2.27 -2.77 13.14
C ILE A 448 -3.54 -3.11 13.95
N ASP A 449 -4.45 -3.93 13.43
CA ASP A 449 -5.63 -4.44 14.14
C ASP A 449 -5.47 -5.91 14.57
N GLY A 450 -4.60 -6.68 13.91
CA GLY A 450 -4.21 -8.02 14.34
C GLY A 450 -5.33 -9.07 14.25
N ASP A 451 -6.45 -8.73 13.62
CA ASP A 451 -7.61 -9.61 13.44
C ASP A 451 -7.59 -10.37 12.09
N GLY A 452 -6.66 -10.00 11.20
CA GLY A 452 -6.54 -10.58 9.87
C GLY A 452 -7.59 -10.11 8.86
N ASP A 453 -8.32 -9.02 9.14
CA ASP A 453 -9.21 -8.34 8.21
C ASP A 453 -8.55 -7.05 7.64
N VAL A 454 -9.01 -6.61 6.48
CA VAL A 454 -8.54 -5.45 5.71
C VAL A 454 -9.45 -4.23 5.87
N SER A 455 -10.33 -4.23 6.89
CA SER A 455 -11.54 -3.42 6.90
C SER A 455 -11.60 -2.27 7.91
N ASP A 456 -10.67 -2.12 8.86
CA ASP A 456 -10.74 -1.04 9.86
C ASP A 456 -9.70 0.10 9.66
N PRO A 457 -10.14 1.37 9.58
CA PRO A 457 -9.26 2.50 9.30
C PRO A 457 -8.55 2.97 10.57
N VAL A 458 -7.28 2.60 10.74
CA VAL A 458 -6.38 3.27 11.68
C VAL A 458 -5.60 4.35 10.95
N ALA A 459 -5.80 5.62 11.32
CA ALA A 459 -5.06 6.73 10.75
C ALA A 459 -3.77 7.01 11.56
N VAL A 460 -2.61 6.99 10.91
CA VAL A 460 -1.38 7.57 11.48
C VAL A 460 -1.43 9.08 11.24
N LEU A 461 -1.74 9.85 12.30
CA LEU A 461 -1.73 11.31 12.24
C LEU A 461 -0.37 11.86 12.65
N VAL A 462 0.22 12.63 11.73
CA VAL A 462 1.52 13.28 11.89
C VAL A 462 1.31 14.80 11.74
N ASP A 463 0.81 15.45 12.78
CA ASP A 463 0.64 16.90 12.75
C ASP A 463 1.96 17.62 12.99
N SER A 464 2.18 18.70 12.24
CA SER A 464 3.17 19.72 12.60
C SER A 464 2.42 20.80 13.36
N ASP A 465 2.85 21.08 14.57
CA ASP A 465 2.34 22.17 15.41
C ASP A 465 2.66 23.60 14.89
N GLY A 466 2.89 23.75 13.59
CA GLY A 466 3.40 24.97 12.97
C GLY A 466 4.91 25.17 13.18
N SER A 467 5.63 24.25 13.84
CA SER A 467 7.10 24.33 13.97
C SER A 467 7.84 23.67 12.79
N THR A 468 9.06 24.14 12.52
CA THR A 468 9.95 23.64 11.45
C THR A 468 10.55 22.24 11.72
N THR A 469 10.10 21.55 12.78
CA THR A 469 10.70 20.30 13.28
C THR A 469 9.79 19.07 13.19
N GLY A 470 8.67 19.15 12.46
CA GLY A 470 7.78 18.01 12.22
C GLY A 470 8.50 16.76 11.67
N LEU A 471 7.85 15.59 11.82
CA LEU A 471 8.37 14.29 11.38
C LEU A 471 8.87 14.36 9.92
N GLN A 472 10.16 14.10 9.70
CA GLN A 472 10.74 14.16 8.36
C GLN A 472 10.67 12.83 7.61
N SER A 473 10.66 11.70 8.34
CA SER A 473 10.67 10.36 7.75
C SER A 473 9.80 9.37 8.51
N LEU A 474 9.06 8.54 7.78
CA LEU A 474 8.26 7.40 8.25
C LEU A 474 8.87 6.09 7.72
N VAL A 475 9.13 5.07 8.56
CA VAL A 475 9.83 3.82 8.15
C VAL A 475 9.18 2.55 8.73
N ILE A 476 8.19 1.99 8.07
CA ILE A 476 7.45 0.80 8.51
C ILE A 476 8.17 -0.47 8.04
N ASN A 477 8.62 -1.32 8.98
CA ASN A 477 9.30 -2.58 8.67
C ASN A 477 8.33 -3.77 8.67
N GLY A 478 7.20 -3.63 7.98
CA GLY A 478 6.11 -4.59 7.96
C GLY A 478 5.04 -4.20 6.94
N ASN A 479 3.85 -4.78 7.06
CA ASN A 479 2.69 -4.38 6.27
C ASN A 479 2.12 -3.05 6.82
N LEU A 480 1.38 -2.33 6.00
CA LEU A 480 0.63 -1.13 6.36
C LEU A 480 -0.80 -1.27 5.84
N THR A 481 -1.74 -1.21 6.78
CA THR A 481 -3.18 -0.99 6.57
C THR A 481 -3.56 0.33 7.25
N GLY A 482 -4.57 1.02 6.73
CA GLY A 482 -5.04 2.31 7.28
C GLY A 482 -4.31 3.53 6.72
N ASP A 483 -4.90 4.72 6.93
CA ASP A 483 -4.52 5.97 6.26
C ASP A 483 -3.34 6.68 6.95
N VAL A 484 -2.55 7.45 6.22
CA VAL A 484 -1.43 8.24 6.76
C VAL A 484 -1.67 9.71 6.46
N ILE A 485 -1.92 10.52 7.49
CA ILE A 485 -2.23 11.95 7.34
C ILE A 485 -1.09 12.76 7.95
N ALA A 486 -0.36 13.51 7.12
CA ALA A 486 0.76 14.35 7.52
C ALA A 486 0.62 15.79 7.00
N PRO A 487 -0.19 16.64 7.66
CA PRO A 487 -0.49 18.01 7.20
C PRO A 487 0.74 18.93 7.13
N GLY A 488 1.78 18.65 7.91
CA GLY A 488 3.06 19.40 7.91
C GLY A 488 4.06 18.98 6.84
N GLY A 489 3.68 18.04 5.98
CA GLY A 489 4.55 17.44 4.98
C GLY A 489 5.44 16.31 5.52
N LEU A 490 5.91 15.45 4.61
CA LEU A 490 6.89 14.39 4.87
C LEU A 490 8.02 14.46 3.84
N ILE A 491 9.25 14.15 4.25
CA ILE A 491 10.40 14.08 3.34
C ILE A 491 10.57 12.66 2.79
N SER A 492 10.39 11.64 3.63
CA SER A 492 10.45 10.25 3.18
C SER A 492 9.46 9.32 3.86
N VAL A 493 8.92 8.38 3.09
CA VAL A 493 8.08 7.28 3.57
C VAL A 493 8.67 5.99 3.04
N GLN A 494 8.90 5.03 3.92
CA GLN A 494 9.35 3.69 3.59
C GLN A 494 8.44 2.67 4.25
N VAL A 495 7.95 1.68 3.49
CA VAL A 495 7.21 0.52 3.98
C VAL A 495 7.82 -0.72 3.33
N SER A 496 8.33 -1.67 4.12
CA SER A 496 9.01 -2.85 3.56
C SER A 496 8.06 -3.99 3.15
N GLY A 497 6.88 -4.09 3.78
CA GLY A 497 5.87 -5.10 3.50
C GLY A 497 4.81 -4.63 2.50
N GLU A 498 3.59 -5.16 2.62
CA GLU A 498 2.45 -4.82 1.78
C GLU A 498 1.72 -3.57 2.30
N THR A 499 1.39 -2.63 1.42
CA THR A 499 0.55 -1.46 1.71
C THR A 499 -0.81 -1.66 1.05
N THR A 500 -1.87 -1.83 1.84
CA THR A 500 -3.20 -2.14 1.33
C THR A 500 -4.24 -1.19 1.92
N ASN A 501 -5.19 -0.74 1.08
CA ASN A 501 -6.30 0.10 1.52
C ASN A 501 -5.85 1.36 2.30
N THR A 502 -4.83 2.06 1.81
CA THR A 502 -4.22 3.22 2.49
C THR A 502 -4.32 4.49 1.65
N ASP A 503 -4.82 5.57 2.23
CA ASP A 503 -4.68 6.93 1.68
C ASP A 503 -3.55 7.69 2.41
N PHE A 504 -2.52 8.10 1.66
CA PHE A 504 -1.51 9.05 2.14
C PHE A 504 -1.96 10.48 1.85
N VAL A 505 -2.13 11.33 2.86
CA VAL A 505 -2.48 12.74 2.74
C VAL A 505 -1.34 13.60 3.28
N ILE A 506 -0.54 14.18 2.40
CA ILE A 506 0.68 14.93 2.73
C ILE A 506 0.44 16.42 2.45
N GLY A 507 0.47 17.24 3.49
CA GLY A 507 0.36 18.70 3.35
C GLY A 507 1.70 19.37 3.06
N SER A 508 1.72 20.70 3.08
CA SER A 508 2.89 21.52 2.75
C SER A 508 3.89 21.65 3.91
N SER A 509 5.18 21.69 3.59
CA SER A 509 6.24 21.87 4.60
C SER A 509 6.42 23.35 4.99
N PRO A 510 6.54 23.69 6.28
CA PRO A 510 6.81 25.07 6.74
C PRO A 510 8.23 25.59 6.41
N SER A 511 9.09 24.77 5.80
CA SER A 511 10.47 25.14 5.41
C SER A 511 10.52 26.11 4.23
N ARG A 512 11.37 27.16 4.31
CA ARG A 512 11.65 28.11 3.21
C ARG A 512 12.51 27.55 2.06
N THR A 513 13.01 26.31 2.17
CA THR A 513 13.71 25.61 1.09
C THR A 513 12.76 24.64 0.38
N PRO A 514 12.82 24.48 -0.95
CA PRO A 514 11.98 23.51 -1.66
C PRO A 514 12.24 22.11 -1.10
N VAL A 515 11.25 21.52 -0.45
CA VAL A 515 11.32 20.15 0.07
C VAL A 515 10.44 19.27 -0.79
N SER A 516 10.92 18.08 -1.12
CA SER A 516 10.21 17.09 -1.93
C SER A 516 10.10 15.78 -1.18
N THR A 517 9.01 15.04 -1.39
CA THR A 517 8.77 13.76 -0.71
C THR A 517 9.30 12.59 -1.53
N ALA A 518 9.82 11.56 -0.85
CA ALA A 518 10.25 10.30 -1.44
C ALA A 518 9.51 9.11 -0.82
N PHE A 519 8.97 8.21 -1.63
CA PHE A 519 8.25 7.02 -1.21
C PHE A 519 8.98 5.75 -1.64
N ARG A 520 9.04 4.75 -0.75
CA ARG A 520 9.59 3.42 -1.02
C ARG A 520 8.71 2.34 -0.39
N PHE A 521 7.93 1.66 -1.21
CA PHE A 521 7.01 0.63 -0.77
C PHE A 521 7.47 -0.77 -1.18
N GLY A 522 6.97 -1.79 -0.48
CA GLY A 522 6.92 -3.17 -0.97
C GLY A 522 5.80 -3.31 -2.00
N ARG A 523 4.87 -4.24 -1.79
CA ARG A 523 3.69 -4.37 -2.67
C ARG A 523 2.63 -3.35 -2.27
N VAL A 524 1.95 -2.76 -3.23
CA VAL A 524 0.87 -1.79 -2.97
C VAL A 524 -0.42 -2.28 -3.62
N SER A 525 -1.52 -2.29 -2.89
CA SER A 525 -2.86 -2.54 -3.43
C SER A 525 -3.89 -1.54 -2.91
N ASP A 526 -4.83 -1.14 -3.76
CA ASP A 526 -5.97 -0.27 -3.42
C ASP A 526 -5.59 0.93 -2.52
N SER A 527 -4.55 1.68 -2.90
CA SER A 527 -4.00 2.79 -2.10
C SER A 527 -3.83 4.06 -2.93
N SER A 528 -3.94 5.23 -2.30
CA SER A 528 -3.83 6.55 -2.94
C SER A 528 -2.79 7.44 -2.26
N ILE A 529 -2.30 8.43 -2.98
CA ILE A 529 -1.45 9.49 -2.42
C ILE A 529 -2.03 10.84 -2.84
N THR A 530 -2.33 11.72 -1.90
CA THR A 530 -2.64 13.13 -2.12
C THR A 530 -1.53 13.94 -1.45
N SER A 531 -0.76 14.70 -2.23
CA SER A 531 0.39 15.46 -1.73
C SER A 531 0.35 16.90 -2.20
N GLU A 532 0.43 17.87 -1.29
CA GLU A 532 0.66 19.28 -1.62
C GLU A 532 2.14 19.56 -2.00
N MET A 533 3.03 18.58 -1.77
CA MET A 533 4.46 18.67 -2.09
C MET A 533 4.80 17.88 -3.37
N THR A 534 5.82 18.34 -4.10
CA THR A 534 6.41 17.58 -5.21
C THR A 534 6.94 16.24 -4.74
N ILE A 535 6.60 15.15 -5.45
CA ILE A 535 7.13 13.82 -5.20
C ILE A 535 8.39 13.62 -6.04
N ARG A 536 9.54 13.53 -5.38
CA ARG A 536 10.83 13.35 -6.08
C ARG A 536 11.01 11.94 -6.59
N SER A 537 10.60 10.94 -5.81
CA SER A 537 10.73 9.54 -6.20
C SER A 537 9.69 8.68 -5.52
N LEU A 538 9.04 7.80 -6.28
CA LEU A 538 8.16 6.76 -5.80
C LEU A 538 8.67 5.42 -6.33
N PHE A 539 8.97 4.51 -5.41
CA PHE A 539 9.34 3.13 -5.71
C PHE A 539 8.34 2.18 -5.07
N ALA A 540 7.94 1.14 -5.80
CA ALA A 540 7.19 0.00 -5.26
C ALA A 540 7.66 -1.32 -5.90
N THR A 541 7.39 -2.45 -5.27
CA THR A 541 7.59 -3.77 -5.90
C THR A 541 6.56 -3.97 -7.01
N ASP A 542 5.28 -3.82 -6.66
CA ASP A 542 4.10 -3.86 -7.51
C ASP A 542 3.12 -2.79 -7.03
N TRP A 543 2.33 -2.21 -7.93
CA TRP A 543 1.19 -1.37 -7.55
C TRP A 543 -0.04 -1.85 -8.31
N ARG A 544 -0.99 -2.46 -7.61
CA ARG A 544 -2.18 -3.08 -8.20
C ARG A 544 -3.45 -2.43 -7.70
N THR A 545 -4.48 -2.46 -8.53
CA THR A 545 -5.85 -2.14 -8.11
C THR A 545 -6.63 -3.45 -8.08
N VAL A 546 -7.24 -3.80 -6.95
CA VAL A 546 -8.03 -5.03 -6.79
C VAL A 546 -9.52 -4.70 -6.80
N ASN A 547 -9.97 -3.78 -5.93
CA ASN A 547 -11.39 -3.43 -5.76
C ASN A 547 -11.76 -2.04 -6.30
N GLY A 548 -10.79 -1.22 -6.71
CA GLY A 548 -11.03 0.00 -7.49
C GLY A 548 -11.39 1.26 -6.70
N ALA A 549 -11.44 1.22 -5.36
CA ALA A 549 -11.84 2.35 -4.53
C ALA A 549 -10.75 3.43 -4.37
N ARG A 550 -9.48 3.02 -4.29
CA ARG A 550 -8.33 3.88 -3.97
C ARG A 550 -7.16 3.55 -4.91
N ARG A 551 -6.76 4.49 -5.76
CA ARG A 551 -5.70 4.25 -6.77
C ARG A 551 -5.15 5.51 -7.42
N THR A 552 -5.34 6.69 -6.84
CA THR A 552 -4.92 7.95 -7.48
C THR A 552 -3.73 8.55 -6.76
N ILE A 553 -2.72 8.95 -7.53
CA ILE A 553 -1.62 9.78 -7.04
C ILE A 553 -1.85 11.20 -7.52
N THR A 554 -2.18 12.09 -6.60
CA THR A 554 -2.37 13.52 -6.81
C THR A 554 -1.21 14.30 -6.20
N ALA A 555 -0.50 15.10 -6.99
CA ALA A 555 0.61 15.94 -6.54
C ALA A 555 0.93 17.05 -7.55
N PRO A 556 1.65 18.13 -7.18
CA PRO A 556 2.12 19.11 -8.16
C PRO A 556 2.97 18.49 -9.28
N SER A 557 3.92 17.65 -8.91
CA SER A 557 4.81 16.94 -9.84
C SER A 557 5.25 15.59 -9.22
N LEU A 558 5.56 14.62 -10.09
CA LEU A 558 6.11 13.31 -9.73
C LEU A 558 7.30 12.98 -10.62
N TYR A 559 8.53 13.18 -10.15
CA TYR A 559 9.68 13.07 -11.05
C TYR A 559 9.95 11.63 -11.50
N THR A 560 10.07 10.69 -10.57
CA THR A 560 10.30 9.28 -10.92
C THR A 560 9.29 8.36 -10.24
N LEU A 561 8.61 7.52 -11.02
CA LEU A 561 7.78 6.41 -10.57
C LEU A 561 8.38 5.11 -11.09
N THR A 562 8.77 4.20 -10.20
CA THR A 562 9.36 2.92 -10.59
C THR A 562 8.72 1.75 -9.87
N THR A 563 8.26 0.74 -10.62
CA THR A 563 7.87 -0.57 -10.09
C THR A 563 8.76 -1.67 -10.64
N THR A 564 9.06 -2.70 -9.83
CA THR A 564 9.79 -3.87 -10.32
C THR A 564 8.91 -4.87 -11.07
N GLY A 565 7.61 -4.87 -10.77
CA GLY A 565 6.59 -5.66 -11.46
C GLY A 565 5.50 -4.76 -12.05
N GLU A 566 4.24 -5.06 -11.77
CA GLU A 566 3.09 -4.41 -12.43
C GLU A 566 2.79 -3.01 -11.86
N LEU A 567 2.18 -2.16 -12.71
CA LEU A 567 1.73 -0.81 -12.35
C LEU A 567 0.29 -0.57 -12.84
N SER A 568 -0.64 -0.38 -11.91
CA SER A 568 -2.03 -0.04 -12.15
C SER A 568 -2.45 1.07 -11.19
N VAL A 569 -2.35 2.32 -11.65
CA VAL A 569 -2.61 3.53 -10.86
C VAL A 569 -3.10 4.67 -11.77
N ASN A 570 -3.92 5.57 -11.23
CA ASN A 570 -4.25 6.86 -11.82
C ASN A 570 -3.23 7.92 -11.39
N LEU A 571 -2.89 8.84 -12.29
CA LEU A 571 -2.03 9.99 -11.97
C LEU A 571 -2.82 11.27 -12.23
N ASP A 572 -2.79 12.20 -11.28
CA ASP A 572 -3.37 13.53 -11.42
C ASP A 572 -2.34 14.57 -10.98
N LEU A 573 -1.59 15.10 -11.95
CA LEU A 573 -0.47 16.00 -11.68
C LEU A 573 -0.70 17.33 -12.39
N ASP A 574 -0.65 18.45 -11.67
CA ASP A 574 -1.01 19.75 -12.23
C ASP A 574 0.17 20.55 -12.82
N GLY A 575 1.41 20.21 -12.49
CA GLY A 575 2.62 20.91 -12.91
C GLY A 575 2.80 22.30 -12.29
N SER A 576 2.12 22.60 -11.19
CA SER A 576 2.10 23.92 -10.55
C SER A 576 3.41 24.33 -9.86
N ASP A 577 4.32 23.39 -9.62
CA ASP A 577 5.61 23.61 -8.94
C ASP A 577 6.69 24.26 -9.84
N GLY A 578 6.37 24.52 -11.11
CA GLY A 578 7.29 25.13 -12.07
C GLY A 578 8.43 24.19 -12.52
N ALA A 579 8.31 22.88 -12.28
CA ALA A 579 9.28 21.91 -12.75
C ALA A 579 9.39 21.90 -14.28
N PHE A 580 10.60 21.71 -14.81
CA PHE A 580 10.80 21.58 -16.26
C PHE A 580 10.05 20.37 -16.84
N ARG A 581 9.86 19.33 -16.04
CA ARG A 581 9.00 18.19 -16.33
C ARG A 581 8.21 17.81 -15.09
N THR A 582 6.91 17.74 -15.24
CA THR A 582 5.97 17.25 -14.22
C THR A 582 6.22 15.79 -13.92
N ILE A 583 6.54 15.01 -14.96
CA ILE A 583 7.07 13.65 -14.84
C ILE A 583 8.38 13.53 -15.61
N GLN A 584 9.45 13.09 -14.95
CA GLN A 584 10.71 12.79 -15.64
C GLN A 584 10.72 11.35 -16.18
N THR A 585 10.30 10.37 -15.38
CA THR A 585 10.32 8.95 -15.78
C THR A 585 9.27 8.12 -15.05
N VAL A 586 8.52 7.30 -15.80
CA VAL A 586 7.75 6.16 -15.29
C VAL A 586 8.34 4.87 -15.83
N ARG A 587 8.68 3.92 -14.95
CA ARG A 587 9.24 2.62 -15.30
C ARG A 587 8.49 1.51 -14.57
N ALA A 588 7.78 0.67 -15.31
CA ALA A 588 7.24 -0.59 -14.77
C ALA A 588 8.09 -1.76 -15.27
N GLY A 589 8.54 -2.64 -14.39
CA GLY A 589 9.26 -3.86 -14.78
C GLY A 589 8.35 -4.90 -15.44
N GLY A 590 7.05 -4.88 -15.12
CA GLY A 590 5.99 -5.68 -15.75
C GLY A 590 5.06 -4.84 -16.61
N ASP A 591 3.76 -5.17 -16.58
CA ASP A 591 2.71 -4.50 -17.36
C ASP A 591 2.29 -3.15 -16.70
N ILE A 592 1.86 -2.21 -17.53
CA ILE A 592 1.07 -1.05 -17.09
C ILE A 592 -0.39 -1.29 -17.52
N THR A 593 -1.30 -1.41 -16.57
CA THR A 593 -2.69 -1.81 -16.83
C THR A 593 -3.71 -0.79 -16.35
N GLY A 594 -4.58 -0.36 -17.27
CA GLY A 594 -5.59 0.67 -17.04
C GLY A 594 -4.98 2.01 -16.66
N GLY A 595 -5.77 2.80 -15.92
CA GLY A 595 -5.37 4.08 -15.37
C GLY A 595 -5.65 5.27 -16.29
N THR A 596 -6.05 6.39 -15.68
CA THR A 596 -6.11 7.70 -16.32
C THR A 596 -5.00 8.57 -15.73
N TRP A 597 -4.10 9.05 -16.58
CA TRP A 597 -2.97 9.90 -16.22
C TRP A 597 -3.20 11.29 -16.81
N THR A 598 -3.69 12.21 -15.99
CA THR A 598 -3.85 13.62 -16.32
C THR A 598 -2.61 14.36 -15.84
N ILE A 599 -1.86 14.96 -16.78
CA ILE A 599 -0.58 15.61 -16.46
C ILE A 599 -0.56 17.01 -17.07
N GLY A 600 -0.49 18.04 -16.23
CA GLY A 600 -0.17 19.41 -16.61
C GLY A 600 1.34 19.58 -16.74
N GLY A 601 1.83 19.95 -17.92
CA GLY A 601 3.25 20.16 -18.20
C GLY A 601 3.92 19.00 -18.95
N HIS A 602 5.26 18.92 -18.92
CA HIS A 602 6.01 18.00 -19.77
C HIS A 602 6.21 16.61 -19.15
N VAL A 603 6.11 15.57 -19.97
CA VAL A 603 6.42 14.17 -19.64
C VAL A 603 7.72 13.74 -20.30
N GLY A 604 8.61 13.14 -19.52
CA GLY A 604 9.86 12.53 -20.01
C GLY A 604 9.60 11.15 -20.62
N ALA A 605 10.08 10.09 -19.96
CA ALA A 605 9.98 8.72 -20.47
C ALA A 605 8.91 7.91 -19.72
N VAL A 606 8.05 7.21 -20.45
CA VAL A 606 7.15 6.17 -19.93
C VAL A 606 7.58 4.84 -20.53
N SER A 607 7.90 3.86 -19.70
CA SER A 607 8.31 2.54 -20.19
C SER A 607 7.79 1.38 -19.35
N ALA A 608 7.37 0.32 -20.03
CA ALA A 608 6.97 -0.96 -19.43
C ALA A 608 7.90 -2.08 -19.91
N GLY A 609 8.27 -2.99 -19.01
CA GLY A 609 8.94 -4.25 -19.36
C GLY A 609 7.98 -5.28 -19.97
N GLY A 610 6.68 -5.15 -19.67
CA GLY A 610 5.57 -5.89 -20.28
C GLY A 610 4.68 -5.02 -21.17
N ALA A 611 3.39 -5.35 -21.29
CA ALA A 611 2.44 -4.59 -22.11
C ALA A 611 1.97 -3.30 -21.42
N ILE A 612 1.64 -2.28 -22.22
CA ILE A 612 0.77 -1.17 -21.78
C ILE A 612 -0.63 -1.48 -22.31
N SER A 613 -1.62 -1.61 -21.42
CA SER A 613 -2.98 -2.02 -21.80
C SER A 613 -4.03 -1.14 -21.14
N GLY A 614 -4.86 -0.47 -21.93
CA GLY A 614 -5.99 0.33 -21.44
C GLY A 614 -5.61 1.65 -20.73
N LEU A 615 -4.35 2.08 -20.85
CA LEU A 615 -3.89 3.36 -20.29
C LEU A 615 -4.45 4.55 -21.08
N VAL A 616 -4.89 5.59 -20.38
CA VAL A 616 -5.20 6.91 -20.95
C VAL A 616 -4.19 7.93 -20.41
N LEU A 617 -3.25 8.36 -21.24
CA LEU A 617 -2.26 9.39 -20.93
C LEU A 617 -2.68 10.72 -21.58
N ASP A 618 -3.16 11.67 -20.78
CA ASP A 618 -3.61 12.99 -21.22
C ASP A 618 -2.66 14.08 -20.69
N VAL A 619 -1.83 14.64 -21.58
CA VAL A 619 -0.81 15.65 -21.27
C VAL A 619 -1.24 17.04 -21.74
N THR A 620 -1.58 17.90 -20.79
CA THR A 620 -2.02 19.28 -21.01
C THR A 620 -0.86 20.25 -20.91
N ASN A 621 -0.81 21.24 -21.81
CA ASN A 621 0.26 22.24 -21.93
C ASN A 621 1.70 21.67 -21.95
N GLY A 622 1.94 20.56 -22.66
CA GLY A 622 3.24 19.90 -22.61
C GLY A 622 3.52 18.84 -23.68
N ASP A 623 4.79 18.44 -23.72
CA ASP A 623 5.36 17.45 -24.63
C ASP A 623 5.48 16.09 -23.95
N VAL A 624 5.43 15.01 -24.74
CA VAL A 624 5.83 13.66 -24.31
C VAL A 624 7.13 13.29 -25.00
N GLN A 625 8.18 13.02 -24.22
CA GLN A 625 9.48 12.69 -24.80
C GLN A 625 9.50 11.26 -25.34
N THR A 626 9.14 10.25 -24.55
CA THR A 626 9.25 8.86 -25.02
C THR A 626 8.21 7.95 -24.37
N VAL A 627 7.58 7.09 -25.17
CA VAL A 627 6.76 5.98 -24.69
C VAL A 627 7.26 4.67 -25.30
N ILE A 628 7.63 3.70 -24.46
CA ILE A 628 8.18 2.40 -24.90
C ILE A 628 7.49 1.25 -24.19
N ALA A 629 7.01 0.28 -24.95
CA ALA A 629 6.56 -0.99 -24.39
C ALA A 629 6.69 -2.10 -25.44
N PRO A 630 6.94 -3.36 -25.06
CA PRO A 630 6.84 -4.49 -25.97
C PRO A 630 5.53 -4.53 -26.77
N ARG A 631 4.39 -4.24 -26.13
CA ARG A 631 3.06 -4.23 -26.77
C ARG A 631 2.22 -3.10 -26.17
N MET A 632 1.40 -2.46 -27.00
CA MET A 632 0.43 -1.45 -26.58
C MET A 632 -0.97 -1.88 -27.03
N VAL A 633 -1.92 -1.99 -26.11
CA VAL A 633 -3.28 -2.47 -26.38
C VAL A 633 -4.28 -1.46 -25.83
N ALA A 634 -5.28 -1.05 -26.62
CA ALA A 634 -6.30 -0.08 -26.24
C ALA A 634 -5.72 1.17 -25.52
N THR A 635 -4.53 1.60 -25.94
CA THR A 635 -3.77 2.65 -25.26
C THR A 635 -4.06 3.99 -25.90
N THR A 636 -4.42 4.97 -25.09
CA THR A 636 -4.68 6.35 -25.53
C THR A 636 -3.58 7.27 -25.04
N ILE A 637 -2.98 8.04 -25.94
CA ILE A 637 -1.93 9.00 -25.63
C ILE A 637 -2.30 10.32 -26.29
N ARG A 638 -2.67 11.34 -25.51
CA ARG A 638 -2.95 12.69 -25.99
C ARG A 638 -1.92 13.65 -25.44
N ALA A 639 -1.26 14.40 -26.32
CA ALA A 639 -0.32 15.44 -25.94
C ALA A 639 -0.70 16.75 -26.64
N SER A 640 -0.98 17.79 -25.87
CA SER A 640 -1.17 19.14 -26.41
C SER A 640 0.07 19.68 -27.16
N GLY A 641 1.26 19.16 -26.84
CA GLY A 641 2.52 19.44 -27.54
C GLY A 641 2.94 18.31 -28.47
N ARG A 642 4.26 18.06 -28.54
CA ARG A 642 4.90 17.07 -29.40
C ARG A 642 5.12 15.74 -28.67
N ILE A 643 4.94 14.63 -29.40
CA ILE A 643 5.47 13.32 -29.02
C ILE A 643 6.82 13.12 -29.72
N THR A 644 7.93 12.99 -28.97
CA THR A 644 9.23 12.80 -29.62
C THR A 644 9.38 11.38 -30.15
N GLN A 645 9.11 10.36 -29.33
CA GLN A 645 9.24 8.97 -29.77
C GLN A 645 8.15 8.08 -29.16
N LEU A 646 7.52 7.26 -30.01
CA LEU A 646 6.73 6.11 -29.60
C LEU A 646 7.34 4.85 -30.20
N SER A 647 7.65 3.87 -29.37
CA SER A 647 8.26 2.60 -29.78
C SER A 647 7.53 1.41 -29.18
N THR A 648 7.04 0.51 -30.02
CA THR A 648 6.42 -0.75 -29.58
C THR A 648 6.67 -1.88 -30.58
N SER A 649 6.42 -3.12 -30.19
CA SER A 649 6.40 -4.24 -31.16
C SER A 649 5.03 -4.39 -31.81
N GLU A 650 3.95 -3.98 -31.14
CA GLU A 650 2.58 -4.00 -31.65
C GLU A 650 1.78 -2.85 -31.03
N PHE A 651 0.87 -2.27 -31.82
CA PHE A 651 -0.11 -1.30 -31.34
C PHE A 651 -1.50 -1.78 -31.78
N MET A 652 -2.33 -2.19 -30.81
CA MET A 652 -3.61 -2.87 -31.05
C MET A 652 -4.75 -2.11 -30.36
N GLY A 653 -5.44 -1.27 -31.11
CA GLY A 653 -6.49 -0.38 -30.64
C GLY A 653 -5.98 0.80 -29.82
N GLY A 654 -6.80 1.85 -29.74
CA GLY A 654 -6.50 3.10 -29.04
C GLY A 654 -6.18 4.25 -29.99
N THR A 655 -5.77 5.38 -29.41
CA THR A 655 -5.62 6.65 -30.11
C THR A 655 -4.32 7.33 -29.72
N ILE A 656 -3.56 7.82 -30.70
CA ILE A 656 -2.43 8.71 -30.48
C ILE A 656 -2.79 10.09 -31.03
N GLU A 657 -2.83 11.08 -30.17
CA GLU A 657 -3.14 12.47 -30.51
C GLU A 657 -2.00 13.39 -30.09
N ALA A 658 -1.49 14.20 -31.01
CA ALA A 658 -0.50 15.23 -30.70
C ALA A 658 -0.51 16.38 -31.69
N THR A 659 0.12 17.51 -31.37
CA THR A 659 0.40 18.51 -32.42
C THR A 659 1.37 17.95 -33.46
N ARG A 660 2.37 17.19 -33.01
CA ARG A 660 3.46 16.66 -33.84
C ARG A 660 4.01 15.38 -33.26
N MET A 661 4.59 14.55 -34.12
CA MET A 661 5.37 13.38 -33.72
C MET A 661 6.74 13.39 -34.41
N THR A 662 7.82 13.10 -33.69
CA THR A 662 9.13 12.97 -34.39
C THR A 662 9.27 11.57 -34.97
N THR A 663 9.17 10.53 -34.13
CA THR A 663 9.36 9.14 -34.54
C THR A 663 8.22 8.24 -34.06
N LEU A 664 7.61 7.49 -34.98
CA LEU A 664 6.79 6.32 -34.71
C LEU A 664 7.56 5.06 -35.14
N SER A 665 7.78 4.11 -34.23
CA SER A 665 8.47 2.86 -34.54
C SER A 665 7.70 1.67 -33.98
N ILE A 666 7.03 0.93 -34.86
CA ILE A 666 6.34 -0.31 -34.55
C ILE A 666 7.12 -1.43 -35.22
N ARG A 667 7.86 -2.20 -34.42
CA ARG A 667 8.78 -3.23 -34.92
C ARG A 667 8.53 -4.54 -34.22
N GLY A 668 7.82 -5.41 -34.91
CA GLY A 668 7.55 -6.78 -34.48
C GLY A 668 8.84 -7.55 -34.23
N ASN A 669 8.76 -8.50 -33.31
CA ASN A 669 9.82 -9.44 -33.03
C ASN A 669 9.21 -10.85 -33.11
N ALA A 670 9.49 -11.53 -34.22
CA ALA A 670 8.99 -12.88 -34.47
C ALA A 670 9.38 -13.88 -33.36
N ALA A 671 10.52 -13.68 -32.69
CA ALA A 671 10.94 -14.54 -31.56
C ALA A 671 10.06 -14.35 -30.31
N LEU A 672 9.36 -13.21 -30.21
CA LEU A 672 8.42 -12.89 -29.14
C LEU A 672 6.96 -13.02 -29.61
N GLY A 673 6.72 -13.58 -30.79
CA GLY A 673 5.38 -13.77 -31.35
C GLY A 673 4.67 -12.49 -31.77
N THR A 674 5.40 -11.38 -31.95
CA THR A 674 4.80 -10.10 -32.37
C THR A 674 5.02 -9.81 -33.85
N SER A 675 3.95 -9.42 -34.55
CA SER A 675 3.94 -9.24 -36.01
C SER A 675 4.45 -7.86 -36.46
N GLY A 676 4.41 -6.85 -35.58
CA GLY A 676 4.75 -5.48 -35.97
C GLY A 676 3.55 -4.66 -36.42
N ASP A 677 2.34 -5.09 -36.06
CA ASP A 677 1.11 -4.52 -36.60
C ASP A 677 0.70 -3.23 -35.89
N PHE A 678 0.02 -2.37 -36.64
CA PHE A 678 -0.69 -1.19 -36.14
C PHE A 678 -2.18 -1.31 -36.47
N SER A 679 -3.01 -1.18 -35.44
CA SER A 679 -4.44 -0.98 -35.56
C SER A 679 -4.84 0.10 -34.58
N GLY A 680 -5.39 1.21 -35.05
CA GLY A 680 -5.82 2.31 -34.18
C GLY A 680 -5.86 3.65 -34.91
N GLU A 681 -5.91 4.71 -34.12
CA GLU A 681 -6.06 6.07 -34.64
C GLU A 681 -4.80 6.91 -34.38
N LEU A 682 -4.28 7.56 -35.42
CA LEU A 682 -3.23 8.57 -35.30
C LEU A 682 -3.77 9.92 -35.75
N ARG A 683 -3.93 10.85 -34.80
CA ARG A 683 -4.39 12.21 -35.04
C ARG A 683 -3.28 13.22 -34.76
N LEU A 684 -2.78 13.90 -35.79
CA LEU A 684 -1.71 14.90 -35.64
C LEU A 684 -2.11 16.26 -36.21
N THR A 685 -2.09 17.31 -35.39
CA THR A 685 -2.55 18.66 -35.79
C THR A 685 -1.40 19.68 -35.70
N ASN A 686 -0.61 19.77 -36.76
CA ASN A 686 0.41 20.81 -36.87
C ASN A 686 -0.04 21.93 -37.83
N PHE A 687 -0.01 23.17 -37.34
CA PHE A 687 -0.34 24.35 -38.14
C PHE A 687 0.89 25.03 -38.76
N ASP A 688 2.10 24.62 -38.36
CA ASP A 688 3.34 25.12 -38.97
C ASP A 688 3.70 24.30 -40.22
N ASN A 689 3.46 24.90 -41.38
CA ASN A 689 3.67 24.27 -42.69
C ASN A 689 5.15 23.98 -43.02
N ASN A 690 6.12 24.51 -42.27
CA ASN A 690 7.55 24.37 -42.60
C ASN A 690 8.24 23.21 -41.88
N VAL A 691 7.59 22.60 -40.90
CA VAL A 691 8.21 21.55 -40.10
C VAL A 691 7.37 20.26 -40.23
N PRO A 692 7.98 19.06 -40.29
CA PRO A 692 7.23 17.81 -40.41
C PRO A 692 6.28 17.57 -39.25
N VAL A 693 5.04 17.19 -39.55
CA VAL A 693 4.10 16.69 -38.52
C VAL A 693 4.51 15.29 -38.07
N ILE A 694 5.08 14.49 -38.98
CA ILE A 694 5.84 13.29 -38.66
C ILE A 694 7.19 13.29 -39.38
N SER A 695 8.30 13.13 -38.64
CA SER A 695 9.64 13.08 -39.26
C SER A 695 9.94 11.70 -39.85
N SER A 696 9.60 10.63 -39.13
CA SER A 696 9.65 9.26 -39.64
C SER A 696 8.66 8.34 -38.93
N ALA A 697 7.95 7.52 -39.69
CA ALA A 697 7.13 6.41 -39.23
C ALA A 697 7.65 5.10 -39.83
N THR A 698 7.83 4.07 -39.01
CA THR A 698 8.18 2.72 -39.46
C THR A 698 7.27 1.72 -38.77
N ILE A 699 6.52 0.95 -39.55
CA ILE A 699 5.67 -0.15 -39.11
C ILE A 699 6.19 -1.39 -39.83
N SER A 700 6.68 -2.40 -39.11
CA SER A 700 7.30 -3.57 -39.76
C SER A 700 6.26 -4.59 -40.26
N GLY A 701 5.11 -4.65 -39.60
CA GLY A 701 3.98 -5.52 -39.95
C GLY A 701 2.90 -4.76 -40.70
N ASP A 702 1.66 -5.16 -40.46
CA ASP A 702 0.49 -4.71 -41.19
C ASP A 702 -0.19 -3.50 -40.51
N VAL A 703 -0.89 -2.70 -41.31
CA VAL A 703 -1.79 -1.63 -40.85
C VAL A 703 -3.22 -2.08 -41.12
N ARG A 704 -4.07 -2.17 -40.09
CA ARG A 704 -5.44 -2.68 -40.20
C ARG A 704 -6.44 -1.78 -39.49
N ASP A 705 -7.63 -1.59 -40.07
CA ASP A 705 -8.77 -0.92 -39.43
C ASP A 705 -8.36 0.42 -38.78
N SER A 706 -7.53 1.19 -39.48
CA SER A 706 -6.81 2.33 -38.90
C SER A 706 -7.22 3.66 -39.51
N ILE A 707 -7.19 4.70 -38.68
CA ILE A 707 -7.46 6.08 -39.09
C ILE A 707 -6.20 6.92 -38.92
N PHE A 708 -5.76 7.56 -39.99
CA PHE A 708 -4.66 8.52 -39.97
C PHE A 708 -5.20 9.90 -40.33
N ALA A 709 -5.45 10.75 -39.34
CA ALA A 709 -5.91 12.12 -39.55
C ALA A 709 -4.78 13.10 -39.22
N THR A 710 -4.09 13.63 -40.23
CA THR A 710 -2.87 14.41 -39.98
C THR A 710 -2.85 15.72 -40.76
N ARG A 711 -2.30 16.78 -40.18
CA ARG A 711 -2.11 18.08 -40.83
C ARG A 711 -0.65 18.52 -40.76
N GLY A 712 -0.04 18.87 -41.90
CA GLY A 712 1.36 19.29 -42.02
C GLY A 712 2.15 18.44 -43.01
N ILE A 713 3.48 18.35 -42.88
CA ILE A 713 4.31 17.52 -43.78
C ILE A 713 4.51 16.11 -43.21
N LEU A 714 4.10 15.07 -43.93
CA LEU A 714 4.49 13.68 -43.66
C LEU A 714 5.76 13.35 -44.45
N ASN A 715 6.89 13.21 -43.76
CA ASN A 715 8.19 13.08 -44.44
C ASN A 715 8.48 11.64 -44.92
N ARG A 716 8.69 10.67 -44.01
CA ARG A 716 8.89 9.26 -44.41
C ARG A 716 7.94 8.36 -43.62
N PHE A 717 7.04 7.68 -44.32
CA PHE A 717 6.14 6.69 -43.74
C PHE A 717 6.37 5.34 -44.42
N THR A 718 6.92 4.38 -43.70
CA THR A 718 7.27 3.06 -44.24
C THR A 718 6.48 1.97 -43.53
N ILE A 719 5.73 1.19 -44.30
CA ILE A 719 4.98 0.02 -43.86
C ILE A 719 5.63 -1.20 -44.52
N GLY A 720 6.19 -2.08 -43.70
CA GLY A 720 6.90 -3.29 -44.12
C GLY A 720 5.95 -4.45 -44.46
N GLY A 721 4.72 -4.43 -43.94
CA GLY A 721 3.65 -5.36 -44.27
C GLY A 721 2.61 -4.73 -45.20
N ASP A 722 1.37 -5.15 -45.00
CA ASP A 722 0.22 -4.83 -45.83
C ASP A 722 -0.70 -3.79 -45.15
N ILE A 723 -1.52 -3.09 -45.94
CA ILE A 723 -2.55 -2.16 -45.46
C ILE A 723 -3.91 -2.74 -45.77
N TYR A 724 -4.79 -2.81 -44.77
CA TYR A 724 -6.17 -3.28 -44.89
C TYR A 724 -7.15 -2.28 -44.28
N GLU A 725 -8.27 -2.04 -44.97
CA GLU A 725 -9.45 -1.30 -44.47
C GLU A 725 -9.09 -0.05 -43.65
N SER A 726 -8.36 0.89 -44.26
CA SER A 726 -7.80 2.04 -43.56
C SER A 726 -8.19 3.36 -44.22
N GLU A 727 -8.39 4.40 -43.40
CA GLU A 727 -8.74 5.75 -43.83
C GLU A 727 -7.65 6.74 -43.45
N TRP A 728 -7.14 7.45 -44.44
CA TRP A 728 -6.05 8.40 -44.30
C TRP A 728 -6.54 9.75 -44.80
N ASP A 729 -6.87 10.65 -43.87
CA ASP A 729 -7.23 12.03 -44.15
C ASP A 729 -6.05 12.94 -43.81
N HIS A 730 -5.33 13.37 -44.85
CA HIS A 730 -4.15 14.20 -44.69
C HIS A 730 -4.33 15.60 -45.28
N THR A 731 -4.13 16.62 -44.45
CA THR A 731 -4.03 18.00 -44.93
C THR A 731 -2.57 18.44 -44.98
N GLY A 732 -1.95 18.42 -46.16
CA GLY A 732 -0.55 18.80 -46.33
C GLY A 732 0.19 17.95 -47.36
N ASN A 733 1.52 17.93 -47.28
CA ASN A 733 2.37 17.22 -48.23
C ASN A 733 2.79 15.86 -47.68
N ILE A 734 2.64 14.81 -48.49
CA ILE A 734 3.20 13.48 -48.22
C ILE A 734 4.41 13.28 -49.14
N ARG A 735 5.62 13.14 -48.59
CA ARG A 735 6.80 12.92 -49.43
C ARG A 735 6.95 11.46 -49.84
N PHE A 736 6.96 10.54 -48.87
CA PHE A 736 7.15 9.11 -49.14
C PHE A 736 6.19 8.25 -48.33
N LEU A 737 5.39 7.45 -49.03
CA LEU A 737 4.60 6.35 -48.47
C LEU A 737 4.92 5.05 -49.21
N THR A 738 5.30 4.01 -48.46
CA THR A 738 5.61 2.69 -49.01
C THR A 738 4.89 1.60 -48.24
N ALA A 739 4.27 0.66 -48.95
CA ALA A 739 3.65 -0.55 -48.41
C ALA A 739 3.81 -1.73 -49.38
N LYS A 740 3.63 -2.98 -48.90
CA LYS A 740 3.61 -4.16 -49.76
C LYS A 740 2.28 -4.28 -50.49
N GLN A 741 1.27 -4.89 -49.86
CA GLN A 741 -0.08 -4.99 -50.41
C GLN A 741 -0.98 -3.95 -49.74
N VAL A 742 -1.91 -3.38 -50.52
CA VAL A 742 -2.95 -2.48 -50.01
C VAL A 742 -4.29 -3.03 -50.47
N ASP A 743 -5.26 -3.13 -49.58
CA ASP A 743 -6.64 -3.52 -49.89
C ASP A 743 -7.60 -2.68 -49.04
N GLY A 744 -8.42 -1.84 -49.69
CA GLY A 744 -9.40 -0.99 -48.98
C GLY A 744 -8.78 0.24 -48.31
N LEU A 745 -7.96 1.00 -49.03
CA LEU A 745 -7.40 2.27 -48.56
C LEU A 745 -8.17 3.46 -49.14
N ARG A 746 -8.72 4.32 -48.28
CA ARG A 746 -9.18 5.67 -48.65
C ARG A 746 -8.11 6.68 -48.27
N LEU A 747 -7.52 7.34 -49.26
CA LEU A 747 -6.47 8.34 -49.06
C LEU A 747 -6.92 9.71 -49.58
N GLY A 748 -7.34 10.57 -48.66
CA GLY A 748 -7.59 11.98 -48.90
C GLY A 748 -6.33 12.79 -48.65
N VAL A 749 -5.90 13.59 -49.63
CA VAL A 749 -4.84 14.58 -49.45
C VAL A 749 -5.27 15.91 -50.05
N SER A 750 -5.02 17.02 -49.36
CA SER A 750 -5.46 18.33 -49.86
C SER A 750 -4.42 19.12 -50.65
N ASN A 751 -3.14 18.71 -50.61
CA ASN A 751 -2.05 19.37 -51.36
C ASN A 751 -1.35 18.38 -52.30
N ALA A 752 -0.06 18.11 -52.08
CA ALA A 752 0.77 17.34 -53.01
C ALA A 752 1.31 16.05 -52.37
N MET A 753 1.37 14.99 -53.18
CA MET A 753 2.09 13.76 -52.84
C MET A 753 3.30 13.57 -53.76
N GLU A 754 4.51 13.50 -53.21
CA GLU A 754 5.73 13.35 -54.03
C GLU A 754 5.89 11.92 -54.57
N SER A 755 5.80 10.89 -53.72
CA SER A 755 5.96 9.50 -54.14
C SER A 755 5.11 8.53 -53.32
N LEU A 756 4.32 7.73 -54.04
CA LEU A 756 3.57 6.60 -53.52
C LEU A 756 4.08 5.29 -54.12
N THR A 757 4.41 4.29 -53.31
CA THR A 757 4.94 3.02 -53.80
C THR A 757 4.27 1.82 -53.14
N PHE A 758 3.60 1.01 -53.95
CA PHE A 758 2.95 -0.22 -53.51
C PHE A 758 3.40 -1.43 -54.34
N THR A 759 3.59 -2.58 -53.68
CA THR A 759 3.82 -3.84 -54.41
C THR A 759 2.53 -4.31 -55.09
N SER A 760 1.38 -4.19 -54.42
CA SER A 760 0.04 -4.43 -54.95
C SER A 760 -0.96 -3.52 -54.22
N ALA A 761 -2.03 -3.08 -54.86
CA ALA A 761 -2.99 -2.13 -54.31
C ALA A 761 -4.41 -2.30 -54.89
N ARG A 762 -5.29 -3.05 -54.20
CA ARG A 762 -6.72 -3.23 -54.53
C ARG A 762 -7.60 -2.23 -53.80
N ASN A 763 -8.73 -1.87 -54.42
CA ASN A 763 -9.77 -1.05 -53.79
C ASN A 763 -9.21 0.24 -53.16
N VAL A 764 -8.22 0.86 -53.80
CA VAL A 764 -7.65 2.13 -53.34
C VAL A 764 -8.44 3.28 -53.95
N LYS A 765 -8.94 4.16 -53.08
CA LYS A 765 -9.64 5.39 -53.45
C LYS A 765 -8.80 6.60 -53.03
N PHE A 766 -8.57 7.48 -53.99
CA PHE A 766 -7.85 8.73 -53.84
C PHE A 766 -8.80 9.93 -53.88
N GLU A 767 -8.62 10.94 -53.03
CA GLU A 767 -9.50 12.13 -52.98
C GLU A 767 -8.69 13.44 -52.89
N GLY A 768 -8.94 14.40 -53.79
CA GLY A 768 -8.42 15.79 -53.71
C GLY A 768 -6.98 16.03 -54.19
N LEU A 769 -6.44 15.19 -55.07
CA LEU A 769 -4.98 14.97 -55.16
C LEU A 769 -4.26 15.65 -56.33
N ASN A 770 -3.01 16.06 -56.06
CA ASN A 770 -1.97 16.30 -57.07
C ASN A 770 -0.74 15.42 -56.74
N PHE A 771 -0.37 14.52 -57.64
CA PHE A 771 0.76 13.60 -57.46
C PHE A 771 1.94 14.02 -58.33
N ALA A 772 3.17 13.83 -57.84
CA ALA A 772 4.33 13.79 -58.73
C ALA A 772 4.51 12.38 -59.33
N ARG A 773 4.35 11.32 -58.52
CA ARG A 773 4.48 9.93 -58.99
C ARG A 773 3.72 8.91 -58.15
N VAL A 774 3.00 8.01 -58.83
CA VAL A 774 2.42 6.79 -58.24
C VAL A 774 3.06 5.56 -58.88
N THR A 775 3.64 4.67 -58.07
CA THR A 775 4.23 3.40 -58.53
C THR A 775 3.51 2.21 -57.91
N ILE A 776 2.93 1.37 -58.77
CA ILE A 776 2.25 0.12 -58.36
C ILE A 776 2.86 -1.03 -59.16
N THR A 777 3.29 -2.11 -58.51
CA THR A 777 3.80 -3.25 -59.28
C THR A 777 2.72 -4.26 -59.63
N GLY A 778 1.73 -4.61 -58.79
CA GLY A 778 0.99 -5.88 -58.95
C GLY A 778 -0.53 -5.85 -59.17
N ASP A 779 -1.24 -4.72 -59.11
CA ASP A 779 -2.72 -4.73 -58.97
C ASP A 779 -3.63 -4.53 -60.21
N ARG A 780 -4.94 -4.77 -60.03
CA ARG A 780 -6.01 -4.82 -61.01
C ARG A 780 -7.01 -3.65 -61.01
N ARG A 781 -7.11 -2.81 -59.96
CA ARG A 781 -8.06 -1.67 -59.92
C ARG A 781 -7.56 -0.45 -59.13
N LEU A 782 -7.54 0.71 -59.78
CA LEU A 782 -7.20 2.01 -59.18
C LEU A 782 -8.34 3.02 -59.35
N GLY A 783 -8.85 3.56 -58.25
CA GLY A 783 -9.91 4.57 -58.25
C GLY A 783 -9.37 5.94 -57.82
N ILE A 784 -9.69 6.97 -58.59
CA ILE A 784 -9.37 8.38 -58.31
C ILE A 784 -10.67 9.19 -58.32
N ASP A 785 -10.89 9.94 -57.26
CA ASP A 785 -12.02 10.84 -57.08
C ASP A 785 -11.56 12.29 -57.20
N GLY A 786 -12.13 13.04 -58.15
CA GLY A 786 -11.67 14.37 -58.56
C GLY A 786 -10.62 14.33 -59.67
N ASP A 787 -9.97 15.48 -59.93
CA ASP A 787 -8.96 15.61 -60.98
C ASP A 787 -7.63 14.95 -60.56
N PHE A 788 -6.90 14.41 -61.53
CA PHE A 788 -5.56 13.86 -61.35
C PHE A 788 -4.54 14.62 -62.19
N PHE A 789 -3.47 15.04 -61.54
CA PHE A 789 -2.28 15.63 -62.16
C PHE A 789 -1.06 14.83 -61.68
N GLY A 790 -0.27 14.24 -62.58
CA GLY A 790 0.95 13.50 -62.23
C GLY A 790 1.31 12.32 -63.12
N ASP A 791 2.41 11.63 -62.80
CA ASP A 791 2.80 10.41 -63.51
C ASP A 791 2.32 9.15 -62.78
N ILE A 792 1.77 8.20 -63.53
CA ILE A 792 1.41 6.85 -63.05
C ILE A 792 2.33 5.84 -63.74
N ASP A 793 3.14 5.12 -62.97
CA ASP A 793 4.06 4.09 -63.47
C ASP A 793 3.70 2.71 -62.89
N ILE A 794 3.31 1.77 -63.75
CA ILE A 794 2.84 0.44 -63.32
C ILE A 794 3.58 -0.67 -64.05
N ASN A 795 4.34 -1.45 -63.28
CA ASN A 795 5.44 -2.26 -63.81
C ASN A 795 5.24 -3.79 -63.82
N ALA A 796 4.28 -4.39 -63.11
CA ALA A 796 4.17 -5.86 -63.02
C ALA A 796 2.71 -6.39 -62.98
N ILE A 797 1.80 -5.71 -63.67
CA ILE A 797 0.37 -6.05 -63.67
C ILE A 797 -0.02 -6.91 -64.87
N ASP A 798 -0.91 -7.88 -64.63
CA ASP A 798 -1.59 -8.60 -65.71
C ASP A 798 -2.65 -7.73 -66.39
N SER A 799 -3.32 -6.83 -65.65
CA SER A 799 -4.35 -5.92 -66.20
C SER A 799 -4.81 -4.81 -65.24
N LEU A 800 -4.90 -3.53 -65.64
CA LEU A 800 -5.42 -2.41 -64.82
C LEU A 800 -6.81 -1.93 -65.23
N THR A 801 -7.68 -1.62 -64.27
CA THR A 801 -8.81 -0.69 -64.46
C THR A 801 -8.53 0.64 -63.75
N LEU A 802 -8.38 1.73 -64.51
CA LEU A 802 -8.27 3.09 -63.98
C LEU A 802 -9.64 3.77 -64.05
N GLN A 803 -10.19 4.20 -62.93
CA GLN A 803 -11.41 5.01 -62.88
C GLN A 803 -11.05 6.39 -62.30
N ASN A 804 -11.22 7.45 -63.07
CA ASN A 804 -11.06 8.83 -62.65
C ASN A 804 -12.42 9.56 -62.78
N ASN A 805 -12.91 10.12 -61.68
CA ASN A 805 -14.19 10.86 -61.65
C ASN A 805 -14.07 12.36 -62.04
N GLY A 806 -12.86 12.86 -62.30
CA GLY A 806 -12.59 14.22 -62.81
C GLY A 806 -11.76 14.21 -64.09
N ASP A 807 -10.90 15.22 -64.24
CA ASP A 807 -9.94 15.38 -65.34
C ASP A 807 -8.65 14.59 -65.10
N LEU A 808 -7.94 14.22 -66.18
CA LEU A 808 -6.69 13.45 -66.12
C LEU A 808 -5.56 14.17 -66.88
N SER A 809 -4.46 14.45 -66.19
CA SER A 809 -3.23 15.03 -66.74
C SER A 809 -1.97 14.34 -66.24
N GLY A 810 -1.00 14.12 -67.13
CA GLY A 810 0.31 13.52 -66.86
C GLY A 810 0.47 12.10 -67.42
N ASP A 811 1.69 11.56 -67.41
CA ASP A 811 2.02 10.37 -68.19
C ASP A 811 1.61 9.07 -67.46
N ILE A 812 0.96 8.17 -68.19
CA ILE A 812 0.58 6.85 -67.71
C ILE A 812 1.39 5.80 -68.48
N ASN A 813 2.36 5.20 -67.79
CA ASN A 813 3.24 4.17 -68.33
C ASN A 813 2.85 2.80 -67.76
N LEU A 814 2.41 1.88 -68.62
CA LEU A 814 1.87 0.58 -68.20
C LEU A 814 2.47 -0.57 -69.03
N ARG A 815 2.53 -1.77 -68.44
CA ARG A 815 2.76 -3.03 -69.20
C ARG A 815 1.47 -3.64 -69.78
N PHE A 816 0.35 -3.56 -69.06
CA PHE A 816 -0.95 -4.03 -69.54
C PHE A 816 -2.06 -3.13 -69.02
N LEU A 817 -3.07 -2.84 -69.84
CA LEU A 817 -4.19 -2.00 -69.45
C LEU A 817 -5.49 -2.69 -69.85
N ARG A 818 -6.42 -2.88 -68.91
CA ARG A 818 -7.72 -3.46 -69.25
C ARG A 818 -8.70 -2.37 -69.66
N ARG A 819 -8.98 -1.46 -68.73
CA ARG A 819 -9.95 -0.39 -68.92
C ARG A 819 -9.40 0.93 -68.38
N VAL A 820 -9.60 2.01 -69.11
CA VAL A 820 -9.49 3.38 -68.60
C VAL A 820 -10.85 4.02 -68.71
N SER A 821 -11.32 4.60 -67.62
CA SER A 821 -12.56 5.37 -67.57
C SER A 821 -12.26 6.70 -66.90
N VAL A 822 -12.35 7.79 -67.65
CA VAL A 822 -12.22 9.16 -67.14
C VAL A 822 -13.57 9.84 -67.32
N ALA A 823 -14.15 10.40 -66.27
CA ALA A 823 -15.45 11.07 -66.35
C ALA A 823 -15.35 12.46 -66.98
N GLY A 824 -14.26 13.18 -66.71
CA GLY A 824 -13.93 14.49 -67.28
C GLY A 824 -13.06 14.41 -68.54
N ASP A 825 -12.20 15.42 -68.69
CA ASP A 825 -11.31 15.61 -69.83
C ASP A 825 -9.94 14.95 -69.60
N VAL A 826 -9.23 14.64 -70.69
CA VAL A 826 -7.83 14.17 -70.67
C VAL A 826 -6.95 15.22 -71.34
N ARG A 827 -5.90 15.70 -70.67
CA ARG A 827 -5.05 16.80 -71.16
C ARG A 827 -3.56 16.56 -70.95
N SER A 828 -2.77 16.77 -72.01
CA SER A 828 -1.31 16.63 -71.96
C SER A 828 -0.87 15.31 -71.33
N THR A 829 -1.60 14.23 -71.64
CA THR A 829 -1.44 12.91 -71.04
C THR A 829 -1.01 11.94 -72.12
N ASN A 830 0.12 11.27 -71.92
CA ASN A 830 0.45 10.13 -72.76
C ASN A 830 0.14 8.82 -72.03
N ILE A 831 -0.80 8.05 -72.58
CA ILE A 831 -1.09 6.69 -72.12
C ILE A 831 -0.32 5.72 -73.02
N PHE A 832 0.80 5.21 -72.51
CA PHE A 832 1.66 4.26 -73.19
C PHE A 832 1.55 2.86 -72.59
N VAL A 833 1.12 1.89 -73.40
CA VAL A 833 1.06 0.47 -73.00
C VAL A 833 2.14 -0.33 -73.73
N ARG A 834 3.12 -0.84 -72.98
CA ARG A 834 4.31 -1.58 -73.47
C ARG A 834 4.05 -3.09 -73.50
N LEU A 835 4.31 -3.75 -74.64
CA LEU A 835 4.04 -5.18 -74.89
C LEU A 835 4.92 -6.16 -74.08
N GLU A 836 4.32 -7.28 -73.63
CA GLU A 836 4.92 -8.62 -73.66
C GLU A 836 4.09 -9.51 -74.61
N SER A 837 4.72 -10.00 -75.67
CA SER A 837 4.07 -10.64 -76.84
C SER A 837 3.64 -12.10 -76.65
N SER A 838 3.59 -12.64 -75.43
CA SER A 838 3.43 -14.08 -75.19
C SER A 838 2.02 -14.54 -74.79
N LEU A 839 1.06 -13.63 -74.48
CA LEU A 839 -0.21 -14.00 -73.82
C LEU A 839 -1.49 -13.92 -74.68
N GLY A 840 -1.45 -13.42 -75.92
CA GLY A 840 -2.60 -13.51 -76.85
C GLY A 840 -3.87 -12.69 -76.51
N PHE A 841 -3.81 -11.75 -75.56
CA PHE A 841 -4.91 -10.85 -75.20
C PHE A 841 -4.71 -9.43 -75.77
N PRO A 842 -5.78 -8.62 -75.96
CA PRO A 842 -5.64 -7.20 -76.32
C PRO A 842 -4.88 -6.43 -75.24
N SER A 843 -3.98 -5.52 -75.64
CA SER A 843 -3.23 -4.66 -74.71
C SER A 843 -4.10 -3.61 -74.01
N ILE A 844 -5.24 -3.24 -74.61
CA ILE A 844 -6.26 -2.32 -74.09
C ILE A 844 -7.65 -2.84 -74.47
N GLU A 845 -8.53 -3.19 -73.50
CA GLU A 845 -9.91 -3.60 -73.82
C GLU A 845 -10.80 -2.39 -74.10
N GLU A 846 -10.75 -1.37 -73.25
CA GLU A 846 -11.65 -0.20 -73.34
C GLU A 846 -11.02 1.07 -72.80
N VAL A 847 -11.14 2.17 -73.54
CA VAL A 847 -10.84 3.53 -73.07
C VAL A 847 -12.10 4.36 -73.24
N THR A 848 -12.65 4.85 -72.15
CA THR A 848 -13.82 5.72 -72.12
C THR A 848 -13.44 7.04 -71.48
N ILE A 849 -13.63 8.12 -72.21
CA ILE A 849 -13.42 9.49 -71.75
C ILE A 849 -14.76 10.22 -71.88
N GLY A 850 -15.32 10.64 -70.74
CA GLY A 850 -16.61 11.30 -70.66
C GLY A 850 -16.57 12.73 -71.18
N GLY A 851 -15.40 13.36 -71.19
CA GLY A 851 -15.10 14.66 -71.77
C GLY A 851 -14.29 14.59 -73.08
N ALA A 852 -13.46 15.60 -73.29
CA ALA A 852 -12.61 15.78 -74.45
C ALA A 852 -11.14 15.39 -74.18
N VAL A 853 -10.45 14.99 -75.24
CA VAL A 853 -9.01 14.65 -75.22
C VAL A 853 -8.23 15.78 -75.88
N TYR A 854 -7.26 16.36 -75.19
CA TYR A 854 -6.44 17.48 -75.66
C TYR A 854 -4.95 17.16 -75.58
N ASP A 855 -4.21 17.43 -76.67
CA ASP A 855 -2.75 17.34 -76.72
C ASP A 855 -2.20 16.05 -76.08
N SER A 856 -2.91 14.94 -76.28
CA SER A 856 -2.70 13.67 -75.58
C SER A 856 -2.55 12.53 -76.57
N GLU A 857 -1.74 11.54 -76.22
CA GLU A 857 -1.54 10.35 -77.04
C GLU A 857 -1.93 9.09 -76.28
N ILE A 858 -2.74 8.25 -76.91
CA ILE A 858 -3.11 6.94 -76.40
C ILE A 858 -2.53 5.90 -77.35
N ARG A 859 -1.46 5.24 -76.89
CA ARG A 859 -0.69 4.32 -77.72
C ARG A 859 -0.71 2.92 -77.11
N GLY A 860 -1.32 1.99 -77.85
CA GLY A 860 -1.15 0.56 -77.63
C GLY A 860 -0.15 -0.01 -78.63
N LEU A 861 0.87 -0.73 -78.17
CA LEU A 861 1.73 -1.51 -79.08
C LEU A 861 1.01 -2.76 -79.65
N SER A 862 -0.17 -3.11 -79.14
CA SER A 862 -1.07 -4.16 -79.65
C SER A 862 -2.52 -3.63 -79.78
N ARG A 863 -3.51 -4.52 -79.78
CA ARG A 863 -4.93 -4.20 -80.02
C ARG A 863 -5.51 -3.22 -78.99
N ILE A 864 -6.32 -2.29 -79.49
CA ILE A 864 -7.25 -1.46 -78.68
C ILE A 864 -8.67 -1.92 -78.98
N GLY A 865 -9.40 -2.42 -77.98
CA GLY A 865 -10.76 -2.95 -78.17
C GLY A 865 -11.78 -1.85 -78.51
N ARG A 866 -12.06 -0.95 -77.56
CA ARG A 866 -12.96 0.18 -77.74
C ARG A 866 -12.31 1.48 -77.26
N PHE A 867 -12.43 2.53 -78.05
CA PHE A 867 -12.13 3.90 -77.62
C PHE A 867 -13.38 4.78 -77.77
N SER A 868 -13.69 5.57 -76.75
CA SER A 868 -14.78 6.54 -76.77
C SER A 868 -14.37 7.84 -76.11
N ALA A 869 -14.67 8.97 -76.74
CA ALA A 869 -14.53 10.31 -76.19
C ALA A 869 -15.68 11.23 -76.66
N ARG A 870 -15.93 12.36 -75.99
CA ARG A 870 -16.83 13.39 -76.55
C ARG A 870 -16.17 14.16 -77.70
N ALA A 871 -14.89 14.50 -77.54
CA ALA A 871 -14.11 15.21 -78.55
C ALA A 871 -12.62 14.87 -78.48
N MET A 872 -11.88 15.17 -79.55
CA MET A 872 -10.43 15.05 -79.64
C MET A 872 -9.84 16.30 -80.32
N PHE A 873 -8.82 16.89 -79.70
CA PHE A 873 -8.11 18.08 -80.15
C PHE A 873 -6.60 17.81 -80.10
N ASN A 874 -5.92 17.93 -81.26
CA ASN A 874 -4.48 17.68 -81.41
C ASN A 874 -3.99 16.39 -80.73
N SER A 875 -4.83 15.36 -80.74
CA SER A 875 -4.63 14.14 -79.96
C SER A 875 -4.55 12.93 -80.86
N GLY A 876 -3.92 11.86 -80.37
CA GLY A 876 -3.67 10.67 -81.16
C GLY A 876 -4.13 9.39 -80.49
N VAL A 877 -4.80 8.52 -81.24
CA VAL A 877 -5.07 7.13 -80.83
C VAL A 877 -4.37 6.20 -81.81
N PHE A 878 -3.43 5.42 -81.30
CA PHE A 878 -2.49 4.63 -82.08
C PHE A 878 -2.47 3.18 -81.61
N ALA A 879 -2.67 2.22 -82.53
CA ALA A 879 -2.56 0.79 -82.24
C ALA A 879 -1.58 0.10 -83.20
N GLY A 880 -0.50 -0.48 -82.67
CA GLY A 880 0.55 -1.11 -83.49
C GLY A 880 1.35 -0.10 -84.34
N VAL A 881 1.46 1.15 -83.88
CA VAL A 881 2.11 2.26 -84.59
C VAL A 881 3.33 2.75 -83.80
N PRO A 882 4.53 2.87 -84.41
CA PRO A 882 5.71 3.45 -83.77
C PRO A 882 5.50 4.90 -83.32
N GLN A 883 6.21 5.33 -82.28
CA GLN A 883 6.17 6.71 -81.77
C GLN A 883 6.63 7.77 -82.79
N SER A 884 7.33 7.39 -83.86
CA SER A 884 7.79 8.32 -84.91
C SER A 884 6.68 8.86 -85.80
N ILE A 885 5.45 8.32 -85.72
CA ILE A 885 4.31 8.79 -86.51
C ILE A 885 3.55 9.85 -85.71
N GLY A 886 3.72 11.11 -86.13
CA GLY A 886 3.04 12.29 -85.59
C GLY A 886 2.23 13.08 -86.63
N ILE A 887 2.13 12.57 -87.87
CA ILE A 887 1.28 13.11 -88.94
C ILE A 887 0.43 11.99 -89.53
N LEU A 888 -0.64 12.32 -90.23
CA LEU A 888 -1.47 11.31 -90.89
C LEU A 888 -0.64 10.56 -91.95
N PRO A 889 -0.46 9.23 -91.85
CA PRO A 889 0.47 8.50 -92.71
C PRO A 889 -0.09 8.31 -94.13
N ASP A 890 0.77 8.44 -95.14
CA ASP A 890 0.44 8.20 -96.56
C ASP A 890 0.66 6.74 -96.99
N SER A 891 1.31 5.91 -96.15
CA SER A 891 1.58 4.49 -96.42
C SER A 891 1.54 3.65 -95.14
N ALA A 892 1.43 2.33 -95.28
CA ALA A 892 1.51 1.39 -94.14
C ALA A 892 2.95 1.13 -93.64
N ALA A 893 3.96 1.86 -94.15
CA ALA A 893 5.35 1.64 -93.77
C ALA A 893 5.56 1.85 -92.26
N GLY A 894 6.02 0.79 -91.58
CA GLY A 894 6.24 0.80 -90.14
C GLY A 894 4.99 0.58 -89.28
N ILE A 895 3.81 0.39 -89.86
CA ILE A 895 2.56 0.10 -89.12
C ILE A 895 2.34 -1.41 -89.07
N ASP A 896 2.06 -1.96 -87.88
CA ASP A 896 1.68 -3.38 -87.74
C ASP A 896 0.24 -3.61 -88.23
N THR A 897 0.13 -4.12 -89.47
CA THR A 897 -1.15 -4.39 -90.13
C THR A 897 -1.95 -5.54 -89.51
N SER A 898 -1.38 -6.28 -88.55
CA SER A 898 -2.07 -7.34 -87.81
C SER A 898 -2.84 -6.82 -86.58
N VAL A 899 -2.50 -5.63 -86.10
CA VAL A 899 -3.09 -4.99 -84.92
C VAL A 899 -4.31 -4.15 -85.29
N ASP A 900 -5.39 -4.28 -84.53
CA ASP A 900 -6.64 -3.58 -84.77
C ASP A 900 -7.06 -2.61 -83.66
N ILE A 901 -7.83 -1.59 -84.05
CA ILE A 901 -8.75 -0.87 -83.17
C ILE A 901 -10.15 -1.43 -83.42
N GLY A 902 -10.78 -2.05 -82.42
CA GLY A 902 -12.08 -2.69 -82.58
C GLY A 902 -13.20 -1.68 -82.88
N SER A 903 -13.30 -0.63 -82.08
CA SER A 903 -14.20 0.49 -82.34
C SER A 903 -13.68 1.82 -81.81
N ILE A 904 -13.93 2.90 -82.54
CA ILE A 904 -13.68 4.27 -82.12
C ILE A 904 -14.96 5.09 -82.22
N THR A 905 -15.31 5.81 -81.16
CA THR A 905 -16.45 6.73 -81.13
C THR A 905 -16.01 8.08 -80.59
N VAL A 906 -16.19 9.13 -81.40
CA VAL A 906 -16.13 10.52 -80.98
C VAL A 906 -17.55 11.07 -81.12
N SER A 907 -18.26 11.21 -80.00
CA SER A 907 -19.72 11.41 -80.00
C SER A 907 -20.17 12.82 -80.35
N GLY A 908 -19.29 13.81 -80.18
CA GLY A 908 -19.59 15.23 -80.35
C GLY A 908 -19.83 15.93 -79.02
N LEU A 909 -19.55 17.23 -79.02
CA LEU A 909 -19.86 18.13 -77.91
C LEU A 909 -21.35 18.48 -77.90
N ALA A 910 -21.89 18.78 -76.72
CA ALA A 910 -23.33 19.00 -76.53
C ALA A 910 -23.85 20.22 -77.31
N ASP A 911 -22.99 21.20 -77.56
CA ASP A 911 -23.27 22.41 -78.33
C ASP A 911 -23.16 22.21 -79.86
N GLY A 912 -22.77 21.01 -80.32
CA GLY A 912 -22.56 20.71 -81.73
C GLY A 912 -21.33 21.37 -82.34
N SER A 913 -20.42 21.89 -81.51
CA SER A 913 -19.14 22.43 -81.95
C SER A 913 -18.22 21.32 -82.52
N LYS A 914 -17.11 21.75 -83.12
CA LYS A 914 -16.12 20.85 -83.71
C LYS A 914 -15.51 19.95 -82.63
N SER A 915 -15.59 18.65 -82.84
CA SER A 915 -15.20 17.64 -81.85
C SER A 915 -14.07 16.73 -82.31
N PHE A 916 -13.54 16.94 -83.52
CA PHE A 916 -12.36 16.22 -84.00
C PHE A 916 -11.48 17.19 -84.80
N VAL A 917 -10.41 17.68 -84.16
CA VAL A 917 -9.56 18.76 -84.69
C VAL A 917 -8.11 18.35 -84.58
N GLY A 918 -7.35 18.45 -85.68
CA GLY A 918 -5.90 18.17 -85.69
C GLY A 918 -5.50 16.78 -85.14
N SER A 919 -6.45 15.86 -85.04
CA SER A 919 -6.31 14.60 -84.31
C SER A 919 -6.10 13.42 -85.24
N LEU A 920 -5.43 12.39 -84.75
CA LEU A 920 -5.03 11.22 -85.53
C LEU A 920 -5.61 9.93 -84.93
N ILE A 921 -6.15 9.08 -85.79
CA ILE A 921 -6.52 7.71 -85.44
C ILE A 921 -5.81 6.79 -86.44
N VAL A 922 -4.83 6.02 -85.97
CA VAL A 922 -3.99 5.20 -86.84
C VAL A 922 -3.85 3.78 -86.29
N ALA A 923 -4.15 2.79 -87.13
CA ALA A 923 -3.98 1.38 -86.80
C ALA A 923 -3.83 0.53 -88.07
N GLY A 924 -3.36 -0.70 -87.93
CA GLY A 924 -3.36 -1.66 -89.03
C GLY A 924 -4.77 -1.93 -89.56
N ARG A 925 -5.72 -2.18 -88.66
CA ARG A 925 -7.14 -2.40 -88.99
C ARG A 925 -8.03 -1.61 -88.05
N ILE A 926 -9.17 -1.15 -88.55
CA ILE A 926 -10.21 -0.52 -87.73
C ILE A 926 -11.53 -1.24 -87.97
N GLY A 927 -12.21 -1.68 -86.91
CA GLY A 927 -13.54 -2.25 -87.04
C GLY A 927 -14.55 -1.16 -87.39
N THR A 928 -15.04 -0.43 -86.39
CA THR A 928 -15.97 0.68 -86.61
C THR A 928 -15.37 2.01 -86.18
N ALA A 929 -15.59 3.06 -86.97
CA ALA A 929 -15.19 4.42 -86.62
C ALA A 929 -16.35 5.39 -86.76
N SER A 930 -16.79 6.01 -85.66
CA SER A 930 -17.81 7.04 -85.67
C SER A 930 -17.22 8.37 -85.21
N ILE A 931 -17.09 9.34 -86.10
CA ILE A 931 -16.52 10.67 -85.79
C ILE A 931 -17.59 11.74 -85.96
N ALA A 932 -17.91 12.46 -84.88
CA ALA A 932 -18.76 13.63 -84.95
C ALA A 932 -17.96 14.90 -85.25
N PHE A 933 -18.55 15.77 -86.06
CA PHE A 933 -18.17 17.15 -86.35
C PHE A 933 -16.65 17.39 -86.51
N PRO A 934 -15.98 16.75 -87.49
CA PRO A 934 -14.58 17.07 -87.76
C PRO A 934 -14.41 18.51 -88.28
N GLU A 935 -13.25 19.09 -87.98
CA GLU A 935 -12.84 20.40 -88.51
C GLU A 935 -12.36 20.28 -89.97
N PRO A 936 -13.04 20.90 -90.96
CA PRO A 936 -12.58 20.83 -92.34
C PRO A 936 -11.28 21.59 -92.61
N GLN A 937 -10.85 22.52 -91.76
CA GLN A 937 -9.64 23.33 -92.00
C GLN A 937 -8.62 23.17 -90.86
N ASN A 938 -7.45 22.62 -91.19
CA ASN A 938 -6.31 22.45 -90.31
C ASN A 938 -5.03 23.00 -90.97
N PHE A 939 -5.13 24.22 -91.51
CA PHE A 939 -4.03 24.94 -92.15
C PHE A 939 -3.29 24.15 -93.24
N GLY A 940 -3.98 23.27 -93.98
CA GLY A 940 -3.40 22.45 -95.03
C GLY A 940 -2.66 21.20 -94.53
N THR A 941 -2.67 20.93 -93.23
CA THR A 941 -2.05 19.72 -92.65
C THR A 941 -3.09 18.61 -92.54
N PRO A 942 -2.95 17.50 -93.30
CA PRO A 942 -3.88 16.39 -93.23
C PRO A 942 -3.96 15.77 -91.84
N PHE A 943 -5.18 15.50 -91.38
CA PHE A 943 -5.47 14.78 -90.13
C PHE A 943 -6.70 13.89 -90.32
N GLY A 944 -7.01 12.99 -89.37
CA GLY A 944 -8.11 12.04 -89.54
C GLY A 944 -7.75 10.61 -89.22
N ILE A 945 -8.28 9.69 -90.02
CA ILE A 945 -8.20 8.25 -89.78
C ILE A 945 -7.34 7.61 -90.86
N ALA A 946 -6.38 6.76 -90.50
CA ALA A 946 -5.61 5.96 -91.45
C ALA A 946 -5.53 4.49 -91.00
N ALA A 947 -5.91 3.57 -91.89
CA ALA A 947 -5.74 2.13 -91.68
C ALA A 947 -5.62 1.34 -92.98
N SER A 948 -5.06 0.12 -92.94
CA SER A 948 -5.04 -0.77 -94.10
C SER A 948 -6.45 -1.25 -94.45
N THR A 949 -7.27 -1.56 -93.44
CA THR A 949 -8.69 -1.92 -93.61
C THR A 949 -9.57 -1.21 -92.58
N ILE A 950 -10.74 -0.74 -93.00
CA ILE A 950 -11.79 -0.22 -92.11
C ILE A 950 -13.09 -0.98 -92.39
N ALA A 951 -13.74 -1.58 -91.39
CA ALA A 951 -14.99 -2.34 -91.63
C ALA A 951 -16.20 -1.41 -91.78
N SER A 952 -16.29 -0.35 -90.97
CA SER A 952 -17.20 0.76 -91.22
C SER A 952 -16.67 2.08 -90.66
N VAL A 953 -16.99 3.17 -91.34
CA VAL A 953 -16.73 4.52 -90.88
C VAL A 953 -17.95 5.38 -91.12
N SER A 954 -18.32 6.19 -90.12
CA SER A 954 -19.37 7.19 -90.20
C SER A 954 -18.84 8.52 -89.67
N THR A 955 -18.98 9.57 -90.46
CA THR A 955 -18.59 10.93 -90.10
C THR A 955 -19.82 11.82 -90.10
N LYS A 956 -20.24 12.31 -88.94
CA LYS A 956 -21.35 13.26 -88.80
C LYS A 956 -20.83 14.68 -89.07
N VAL A 957 -21.05 15.19 -90.28
CA VAL A 957 -20.52 16.51 -90.71
C VAL A 957 -21.37 17.68 -90.23
N SER A 958 -22.66 17.44 -89.98
CA SER A 958 -23.60 18.41 -89.41
C SER A 958 -24.71 17.68 -88.63
N ASN A 959 -25.60 18.42 -87.95
CA ASN A 959 -26.71 17.81 -87.20
C ASN A 959 -27.67 16.99 -88.07
N SER A 960 -27.75 17.31 -89.37
CA SER A 960 -28.64 16.66 -90.33
C SER A 960 -27.92 15.74 -91.33
N GLN A 961 -26.59 15.69 -91.33
CA GLN A 961 -25.82 14.98 -92.35
C GLN A 961 -24.74 14.08 -91.73
N THR A 962 -24.82 12.80 -92.06
CA THR A 962 -23.79 11.79 -91.75
C THR A 962 -23.36 11.12 -93.04
N ILE A 963 -22.05 11.05 -93.25
CA ILE A 963 -21.42 10.34 -94.37
C ILE A 963 -20.93 9.01 -93.82
N SER A 964 -21.36 7.90 -94.41
CA SER A 964 -20.97 6.57 -93.96
C SER A 964 -20.44 5.72 -95.11
N ALA A 965 -19.45 4.89 -94.82
CA ALA A 965 -18.92 3.87 -95.73
C ALA A 965 -18.77 2.55 -94.98
N VAL A 966 -19.14 1.45 -95.63
CA VAL A 966 -18.98 0.08 -95.12
C VAL A 966 -17.99 -0.64 -96.02
N ASN A 967 -16.95 -1.22 -95.43
CA ASN A 967 -15.81 -1.84 -96.12
C ASN A 967 -15.25 -0.98 -97.28
N PRO A 968 -14.90 0.30 -97.06
CA PRO A 968 -14.30 1.13 -98.10
C PRO A 968 -13.07 0.47 -98.71
N SER A 969 -13.08 0.28 -100.04
CA SER A 969 -11.97 -0.33 -100.80
C SER A 969 -10.90 0.67 -101.23
N ALA A 970 -11.12 1.97 -101.01
CA ALA A 970 -10.20 3.06 -101.31
C ALA A 970 -10.39 4.21 -100.30
N THR A 971 -9.40 5.10 -100.25
CA THR A 971 -9.44 6.36 -99.49
C THR A 971 -10.70 7.16 -99.84
N LEU A 972 -11.41 7.63 -98.82
CA LEU A 972 -12.63 8.42 -99.00
C LEU A 972 -12.28 9.84 -99.44
N ALA A 973 -13.21 10.50 -100.14
CA ALA A 973 -13.05 11.89 -100.53
C ALA A 973 -12.83 12.75 -99.26
N PRO A 974 -11.78 13.60 -99.24
CA PRO A 974 -11.44 14.38 -98.05
C PRO A 974 -12.48 15.48 -97.81
N LEU A 975 -12.73 15.79 -96.53
CA LEU A 975 -13.53 16.93 -96.10
C LEU A 975 -12.58 18.07 -95.72
N GLY A 976 -12.06 18.76 -96.73
CA GLY A 976 -10.95 19.70 -96.54
C GLY A 976 -9.68 18.98 -96.09
N ASP A 977 -9.14 19.33 -94.93
CA ASP A 977 -7.94 18.71 -94.36
C ASP A 977 -8.22 17.42 -93.58
N TYR A 978 -9.49 17.12 -93.26
CA TYR A 978 -9.89 15.85 -92.65
C TYR A 978 -9.96 14.74 -93.71
N GLN A 979 -9.19 13.67 -93.50
CA GLN A 979 -9.08 12.56 -94.43
C GLN A 979 -9.37 11.22 -93.75
N VAL A 980 -10.03 10.32 -94.48
CA VAL A 980 -10.19 8.92 -94.10
C VAL A 980 -9.48 8.06 -95.13
N ARG A 981 -8.32 7.59 -94.71
CA ARG A 981 -7.30 6.94 -95.50
C ARG A 981 -7.44 5.42 -95.34
N VAL A 982 -7.67 4.70 -96.44
CA VAL A 982 -7.85 3.24 -96.47
C VAL A 982 -7.02 2.62 -97.60
N ASN A 983 -6.54 1.40 -97.38
CA ASN A 983 -5.96 0.52 -98.40
C ASN A 983 -4.63 1.00 -99.01
N PHE A 984 -3.72 1.55 -98.19
CA PHE A 984 -2.33 1.76 -98.60
C PHE A 984 -1.57 0.47 -98.30
N ALA A 985 -1.32 -0.33 -99.33
CA ALA A 985 -0.57 -1.57 -99.21
C ALA A 985 0.81 -1.34 -98.54
N PRO A 986 1.37 -2.35 -97.83
CA PRO A 986 2.78 -2.31 -97.50
C PRO A 986 3.57 -2.17 -98.81
N PRO A 987 4.66 -1.37 -98.87
CA PRO A 987 5.50 -1.33 -100.06
C PRO A 987 5.93 -2.76 -100.39
N ALA A 988 5.79 -3.13 -101.68
CA ALA A 988 6.07 -4.46 -102.20
C ALA A 988 7.49 -4.93 -101.88
#